data_AF-A0A2U9IKS9-F1
#
_entry.id   AF-A0A2U9IKS9-F1
#
_cell.length_a   1.000
_cell.length_b   1.000
_cell.length_c   1.000
_cell.angle_alpha   90.00
_cell.angle_beta   90.00
_cell.angle_gamma   90.00
#
_symmetry.space_group_name_H-M   'P 1'
#
loop_
_entity.id
_entity.type
_entity.pdbx_description
1 polymer ?
#
loop_
_entity_poly.entity_id
_entity_poly.type
_entity_poly.pdbx_seq_one_letter_code
_entity_poly.pdbx_strand_id
1 'polypeptide(L)'
;MTQEPKEVVVGKLTSMSGDILNYLNPKIVVPKNRFQDGSIFKFQNEKKFGLDLVEVPAGVSFEELINALDKEGYFPILFPIYLKGTVGGFISTNGSGFGSYKYGFVRSRVSLYELKDVHTANILVSKYSEVIELDQEVPFAWSGIIIDGVFKYYLPASYSSILHVKGPSISTKSVIEEISKISTSLLKRDYIPVCFRSTNWSLLNSAPMEKKIGYIINYNSPLRNYVLCGDIKYDELGQVFDFLKKNPSVLPFPGLQDYKEIHKTIMDKYKKEIRIPKNLEKYRLQFTEASKCINCGICLDTCLTYNTTKNVVYSPVGKFNRLLSGETNFEYCLGCKNDEDVCPVKIPISSLTTEFLPQISSSKQNISIQLENLPNRIKDLENMIESKYKNNPIFLLFVGCAYKYDPLGVEGFLDFIIENGNKIDKRFSPRIKLIDGMCCGFDKYMSGNIEGAKLDVNKILELKQRLNASGIYFLCPEGLYVYNSLSKDKGVLAFEVVKPFLNGKIHAGCWARKLGIDGDDKECAGLFLTSYQDSEIPLNRKDNVLTICPFSTWKFSSKSVYSNFLKAIQAIPTSMLIDNYSSLQVSDQVLLDIVKKSLIQSVNESVDDIADKLANWVMGGSNYFMLLIIPIIRKKFVEIFKSTIRKNSDLLNYIKFMSKNQVLMNDKIDKISSAASSIDYYDVVNDLIPKISTSSKLEYDARNIVNDDRFKSVMNEVIKKIVTSRILSDIFNEISFSK
;
A
#
# COMPACT_ATOMS: atom_id res chain seq x y z
N MET A 1 33.07 40.30 -6.62
CA MET A 1 33.64 39.52 -7.73
C MET A 1 32.57 39.38 -8.78
N THR A 2 32.58 40.25 -9.79
CA THR A 2 31.69 40.18 -10.95
C THR A 2 32.20 39.08 -11.88
N GLN A 3 31.31 38.16 -12.29
CA GLN A 3 31.66 37.05 -13.18
C GLN A 3 31.57 37.47 -14.65
N GLU A 4 32.30 36.77 -15.53
CA GLU A 4 32.31 36.93 -16.99
C GLU A 4 30.90 36.85 -17.62
N PRO A 5 30.71 37.37 -18.86
CA PRO A 5 29.42 37.38 -19.55
C PRO A 5 28.83 35.97 -19.65
N LYS A 6 27.69 35.76 -18.99
CA LYS A 6 26.96 34.50 -18.93
C LYS A 6 25.57 34.66 -19.53
N GLU A 7 25.07 33.62 -20.19
CA GLU A 7 23.64 33.55 -20.53
C GLU A 7 22.81 33.42 -19.27
N VAL A 8 21.82 34.31 -19.09
CA VAL A 8 20.93 34.35 -17.93
C VAL A 8 19.50 34.18 -18.42
N VAL A 9 18.83 33.15 -17.92
CA VAL A 9 17.41 32.92 -18.20
C VAL A 9 16.59 33.79 -17.27
N VAL A 10 15.79 34.71 -17.84
CA VAL A 10 15.00 35.68 -17.10
C VAL A 10 13.51 35.37 -17.27
N GLY A 11 12.85 35.00 -16.17
CA GLY A 11 11.40 34.86 -16.10
C GLY A 11 10.70 36.21 -15.96
N LYS A 12 10.04 36.46 -14.82
CA LYS A 12 9.37 37.75 -14.52
C LYS A 12 10.07 38.62 -13.48
N LEU A 13 11.37 38.38 -13.22
CA LEU A 13 12.18 39.15 -12.26
C LEU A 13 11.56 39.24 -10.84
N THR A 14 10.86 38.19 -10.41
CA THR A 14 10.23 38.11 -9.08
C THR A 14 11.16 37.54 -8.00
N SER A 15 12.43 37.28 -8.32
CA SER A 15 13.38 36.74 -7.34
C SER A 15 13.85 37.83 -6.39
N MET A 16 13.85 37.53 -5.09
CA MET A 16 14.40 38.42 -4.06
C MET A 16 15.90 38.19 -3.81
N SER A 17 16.54 37.21 -4.47
CA SER A 17 17.96 36.89 -4.30
C SER A 17 18.91 37.92 -4.93
N GLY A 18 18.42 38.70 -5.91
CA GLY A 18 19.24 39.67 -6.63
C GLY A 18 20.30 39.03 -7.54
N ASP A 19 20.23 37.72 -7.83
CA ASP A 19 21.28 36.98 -8.56
C ASP A 19 21.65 37.60 -9.91
N ILE A 20 20.70 38.24 -10.59
CA ILE A 20 20.92 38.91 -11.87
C ILE A 20 21.89 40.09 -11.77
N LEU A 21 21.97 40.74 -10.60
CA LEU A 21 22.87 41.87 -10.34
C LEU A 21 24.35 41.44 -10.22
N ASN A 22 24.62 40.14 -10.12
CA ASN A 22 25.98 39.60 -10.02
C ASN A 22 26.71 39.50 -11.37
N TYR A 23 26.01 39.73 -12.49
CA TYR A 23 26.54 39.58 -13.85
C TYR A 23 26.67 40.95 -14.53
N LEU A 24 27.84 41.24 -15.11
CA LEU A 24 28.05 42.41 -15.97
C LEU A 24 27.59 42.06 -17.39
N ASN A 25 26.60 42.78 -17.92
CA ASN A 25 26.06 42.62 -19.28
C ASN A 25 25.66 41.17 -19.65
N PRO A 26 24.77 40.50 -18.89
CA PRO A 26 24.37 39.13 -19.20
C PRO A 26 23.59 39.05 -20.52
N LYS A 27 23.79 37.97 -21.28
CA LYS A 27 22.96 37.67 -22.46
C LYS A 27 21.63 37.09 -21.98
N ILE A 28 20.54 37.84 -22.18
CA ILE A 28 19.22 37.49 -21.64
C ILE A 28 18.53 36.46 -22.54
N VAL A 29 18.08 35.36 -21.94
CA VAL A 29 17.22 34.35 -22.57
C VAL A 29 15.85 34.40 -21.92
N VAL A 30 14.79 34.55 -22.71
CA VAL A 30 13.41 34.58 -22.20
C VAL A 30 12.76 33.20 -22.43
N PRO A 31 12.29 32.51 -21.38
CA PRO A 31 11.62 31.24 -21.51
C PRO A 31 10.23 31.40 -22.15
N LYS A 32 9.80 30.42 -22.95
CA LYS A 32 8.46 30.41 -23.56
C LYS A 32 7.38 30.24 -22.50
N ASN A 33 6.23 30.90 -22.71
CA ASN A 33 5.04 30.79 -21.85
C ASN A 33 3.95 29.85 -22.41
N ARG A 34 4.08 29.39 -23.66
CA ARG A 34 3.18 28.45 -24.33
C ARG A 34 3.96 27.43 -25.15
N PHE A 35 3.38 26.25 -25.35
CA PHE A 35 3.85 25.29 -26.35
C PHE A 35 3.54 25.77 -27.78
N GLN A 36 4.12 25.09 -28.77
CA GLN A 36 3.92 25.44 -30.19
C GLN A 36 2.46 25.34 -30.65
N ASP A 37 1.68 24.45 -30.03
CA ASP A 37 0.24 24.28 -30.26
C ASP A 37 -0.64 25.25 -29.44
N GLY A 38 -0.02 26.20 -28.72
CA GLY A 38 -0.72 27.18 -27.89
C GLY A 38 -1.16 26.70 -26.50
N SER A 39 -1.01 25.40 -26.22
CA SER A 39 -1.30 24.82 -24.90
C SER A 39 -0.29 25.31 -23.84
N ILE A 40 -0.71 25.28 -22.57
CA ILE A 40 0.13 25.71 -21.42
C ILE A 40 0.48 24.56 -20.46
N PHE A 41 -0.07 23.37 -20.70
CA PHE A 41 0.32 22.15 -20.02
C PHE A 41 0.00 20.92 -20.86
N LYS A 42 0.72 19.82 -20.63
CA LYS A 42 0.45 18.49 -21.22
C LYS A 42 0.62 17.41 -20.15
N PHE A 43 -0.42 16.59 -19.95
CA PHE A 43 -0.31 15.43 -19.07
C PHE A 43 0.63 14.40 -19.68
N GLN A 44 1.48 13.80 -18.85
CA GLN A 44 2.30 12.66 -19.22
C GLN A 44 1.59 11.37 -18.79
N ASN A 45 1.79 10.28 -19.54
CA ASN A 45 1.23 8.95 -19.20
C ASN A 45 1.93 8.29 -18.00
N GLU A 46 2.88 8.99 -17.39
CA GLU A 46 3.65 8.53 -16.25
C GLU A 46 3.20 9.25 -14.98
N LYS A 47 3.12 8.49 -13.88
CA LYS A 47 2.94 9.06 -12.54
C LYS A 47 4.26 9.04 -11.80
N LYS A 48 4.50 10.08 -11.01
CA LYS A 48 5.68 10.16 -10.13
C LYS A 48 5.20 10.34 -8.70
N PHE A 49 5.57 9.40 -7.83
CA PHE A 49 5.08 9.30 -6.46
C PHE A 49 3.53 9.23 -6.39
N GLY A 50 2.89 8.47 -7.29
CA GLY A 50 1.42 8.38 -7.35
C GLY A 50 0.69 9.63 -7.86
N LEU A 51 1.41 10.73 -8.06
CA LEU A 51 0.90 12.01 -8.55
C LEU A 51 1.04 12.12 -10.07
N ASP A 52 0.14 12.88 -10.68
CA ASP A 52 0.15 13.10 -12.12
C ASP A 52 1.29 14.05 -12.50
N LEU A 53 2.04 13.67 -13.54
CA LEU A 53 3.15 14.45 -14.06
C LEU A 53 2.68 15.29 -15.24
N VAL A 54 2.99 16.57 -15.20
CA VAL A 54 2.56 17.53 -16.22
C VAL A 54 3.77 18.29 -16.75
N GLU A 55 3.89 18.32 -18.07
CA GLU A 55 4.86 19.16 -18.76
C GLU A 55 4.28 20.57 -18.94
N VAL A 56 5.05 21.59 -18.61
CA VAL A 56 4.64 23.00 -18.69
C VAL A 56 5.75 23.87 -19.28
N PRO A 57 5.42 24.96 -20.00
CA PRO A 57 6.41 25.94 -20.43
C PRO A 57 7.04 26.64 -19.20
N ALA A 58 8.37 26.69 -19.13
CA ALA A 58 9.10 27.26 -18.00
C ALA A 58 8.79 28.74 -17.77
N GLY A 59 8.34 29.48 -18.79
CA GLY A 59 7.97 30.89 -18.71
C GLY A 59 6.53 31.17 -18.28
N VAL A 60 5.67 30.14 -18.15
CA VAL A 60 4.29 30.32 -17.68
C VAL A 60 4.27 30.77 -16.22
N SER A 61 3.38 31.69 -15.85
CA SER A 61 3.18 32.04 -14.44
C SER A 61 2.36 30.98 -13.71
N PHE A 62 2.50 30.89 -12.39
CA PHE A 62 1.63 30.02 -11.59
C PHE A 62 0.17 30.45 -11.65
N GLU A 63 -0.11 31.75 -11.77
CA GLU A 63 -1.46 32.29 -11.96
C GLU A 63 -2.11 31.75 -13.26
N GLU A 64 -1.41 31.84 -14.40
CA GLU A 64 -1.90 31.33 -15.68
C GLU A 64 -2.07 29.80 -15.65
N LEU A 65 -1.10 29.10 -15.04
CA LEU A 65 -1.10 27.64 -14.94
C LEU A 65 -2.25 27.13 -14.05
N ILE A 66 -2.43 27.69 -12.85
CA ILE A 66 -3.49 27.27 -11.91
C ILE A 66 -4.86 27.50 -12.54
N ASN A 67 -5.09 28.65 -13.18
CA ASN A 67 -6.36 28.94 -13.87
C ASN A 67 -6.70 27.95 -14.99
N ALA A 68 -5.70 27.27 -15.56
CA ALA A 68 -5.90 26.28 -16.60
C ALA A 68 -6.06 24.87 -16.05
N LEU A 69 -5.26 24.48 -15.04
CA LEU A 69 -5.36 23.19 -14.38
C LEU A 69 -6.67 23.05 -13.58
N ASP A 70 -7.15 24.15 -12.99
CA ASP A 70 -8.41 24.20 -12.23
C ASP A 70 -9.61 23.76 -13.06
N LYS A 71 -9.62 24.05 -14.37
CA LYS A 71 -10.67 23.60 -15.30
C LYS A 71 -10.78 22.09 -15.40
N GLU A 72 -9.69 21.37 -15.12
CA GLU A 72 -9.59 19.91 -15.09
C GLU A 72 -9.66 19.36 -13.64
N GLY A 73 -9.87 20.23 -12.64
CA GLY A 73 -9.88 19.89 -11.21
C GLY A 73 -8.49 19.62 -10.61
N TYR A 74 -7.42 20.04 -11.30
CA TYR A 74 -6.04 19.80 -10.90
C TYR A 74 -5.37 21.05 -10.34
N PHE A 75 -4.43 20.84 -9.42
CA PHE A 75 -3.61 21.92 -8.87
C PHE A 75 -2.16 21.44 -8.67
N PRO A 76 -1.15 22.31 -8.83
CA PRO A 76 0.23 21.98 -8.51
C PRO A 76 0.39 21.67 -7.02
N ILE A 77 1.08 20.57 -6.68
CA ILE A 77 1.24 20.17 -5.27
C ILE A 77 2.03 21.17 -4.41
N LEU A 78 2.84 22.04 -5.05
CA LEU A 78 3.73 23.01 -4.42
C LEU A 78 3.85 24.24 -5.32
N PHE A 79 3.57 25.44 -4.81
CA PHE A 79 3.64 26.68 -5.60
C PHE A 79 3.90 27.90 -4.71
N PRO A 80 4.42 29.02 -5.26
CA PRO A 80 4.70 30.22 -4.47
C PRO A 80 3.40 30.87 -4.00
N ILE A 81 3.45 31.57 -2.86
CA ILE A 81 2.32 32.40 -2.39
C ILE A 81 2.06 33.64 -3.27
N TYR A 82 3.07 34.04 -4.08
CA TYR A 82 2.96 35.10 -5.08
C TYR A 82 2.93 34.47 -6.49
N LEU A 83 1.73 34.46 -7.10
CA LEU A 83 1.45 33.63 -8.28
C LEU A 83 1.97 34.19 -9.61
N LYS A 84 2.40 35.46 -9.64
CA LYS A 84 2.92 36.07 -10.87
C LYS A 84 4.33 35.61 -11.24
N GLY A 85 5.01 34.87 -10.35
CA GLY A 85 6.28 34.21 -10.65
C GLY A 85 6.13 33.09 -11.68
N THR A 86 7.17 32.87 -12.48
CA THR A 86 7.21 31.80 -13.50
C THR A 86 7.54 30.44 -12.89
N VAL A 87 7.04 29.35 -13.48
CA VAL A 87 7.39 27.97 -13.09
C VAL A 87 8.89 27.74 -13.08
N GLY A 88 9.59 28.10 -14.16
CA GLY A 88 11.03 27.88 -14.29
C GLY A 88 11.84 28.66 -13.26
N GLY A 89 11.43 29.90 -12.96
CA GLY A 89 11.99 30.70 -11.87
C GLY A 89 11.85 30.00 -10.51
N PHE A 90 10.64 29.54 -10.16
CA PHE A 90 10.39 28.85 -8.89
C PHE A 90 11.20 27.55 -8.74
N ILE A 91 11.34 26.77 -9.81
CA ILE A 91 12.16 25.55 -9.80
C ILE A 91 13.64 25.94 -9.61
N SER A 92 14.12 26.95 -10.34
CA SER A 92 15.51 27.42 -10.28
C SER A 92 15.89 27.96 -8.91
N THR A 93 14.97 28.63 -8.23
CA THR A 93 15.18 29.18 -6.89
C THR A 93 14.96 28.19 -5.75
N ASN A 94 14.72 26.92 -6.09
CA ASN A 94 14.34 25.89 -5.12
C ASN A 94 13.19 26.35 -4.21
N GLY A 95 12.10 26.80 -4.84
CA GLY A 95 11.04 27.53 -4.18
C GLY A 95 10.25 26.76 -3.11
N SER A 96 9.50 27.53 -2.33
CA SER A 96 8.57 27.09 -1.30
C SER A 96 7.35 28.02 -1.24
N GLY A 97 6.26 27.56 -0.64
CA GLY A 97 5.03 28.33 -0.51
C GLY A 97 3.86 27.45 -0.08
N PHE A 98 2.73 27.57 -0.76
CA PHE A 98 1.59 26.68 -0.54
C PHE A 98 1.98 25.25 -0.91
N GLY A 99 1.61 24.29 -0.07
CA GLY A 99 2.03 22.89 -0.18
C GLY A 99 3.35 22.59 0.54
N SER A 100 4.12 23.59 0.98
CA SER A 100 5.44 23.35 1.60
C SER A 100 5.38 22.66 2.96
N TYR A 101 4.24 22.64 3.63
CA TYR A 101 4.11 21.88 4.86
C TYR A 101 4.34 20.40 4.55
N LYS A 102 3.64 19.83 3.55
CA LYS A 102 3.83 18.45 3.09
C LYS A 102 5.03 18.24 2.16
N TYR A 103 5.23 19.15 1.22
CA TYR A 103 6.16 18.96 0.10
C TYR A 103 7.44 19.77 0.22
N GLY A 104 7.64 20.51 1.31
CA GLY A 104 8.89 21.20 1.61
C GLY A 104 9.34 22.13 0.49
N PHE A 105 10.58 21.96 0.05
CA PHE A 105 11.17 22.66 -1.09
C PHE A 105 11.04 21.85 -2.39
N VAL A 106 11.14 22.51 -3.54
CA VAL A 106 11.14 21.84 -4.86
C VAL A 106 12.19 20.72 -4.93
N ARG A 107 13.38 20.95 -4.37
CA ARG A 107 14.54 20.04 -4.35
C ARG A 107 15.12 19.99 -2.93
N SER A 108 14.98 18.86 -2.25
CA SER A 108 15.51 18.65 -0.90
C SER A 108 15.83 17.16 -0.72
N ARG A 109 15.07 16.43 0.11
CA ARG A 109 15.18 14.97 0.21
C ARG A 109 14.77 14.30 -1.11
N VAL A 110 13.86 14.93 -1.84
CA VAL A 110 13.47 14.57 -3.21
C VAL A 110 13.40 15.78 -4.12
N SER A 111 13.52 15.52 -5.43
CA SER A 111 13.22 16.48 -6.49
C SER A 111 11.78 16.29 -6.96
N LEU A 112 10.91 17.23 -6.60
CA LEU A 112 9.51 17.23 -6.97
C LEU A 112 9.36 17.69 -8.41
N TYR A 113 9.95 18.84 -8.75
CA TYR A 113 9.90 19.44 -10.09
C TYR A 113 11.30 19.51 -10.70
N GLU A 114 11.36 19.56 -12.03
CA GLU A 114 12.60 19.57 -12.79
C GLU A 114 12.46 20.44 -14.04
N LEU A 115 13.55 21.14 -14.40
CA LEU A 115 13.67 21.79 -15.69
C LEU A 115 14.22 20.76 -16.68
N LYS A 116 13.52 20.53 -17.79
CA LYS A 116 14.05 19.72 -18.90
C LYS A 116 15.06 20.52 -19.71
N ASP A 117 14.73 21.79 -19.96
CA ASP A 117 15.53 22.74 -20.70
C ASP A 117 15.17 24.18 -20.27
N VAL A 118 15.67 25.18 -21.00
CA VAL A 118 15.42 26.61 -20.73
C VAL A 118 13.97 27.05 -21.01
N HIS A 119 13.15 26.23 -21.65
CA HIS A 119 11.78 26.51 -22.07
C HIS A 119 10.75 25.58 -21.46
N THR A 120 11.14 24.44 -20.90
CA THR A 120 10.22 23.36 -20.52
C THR A 120 10.54 22.82 -19.13
N ALA A 121 9.49 22.56 -18.35
CA ALA A 121 9.57 22.01 -17.01
C ALA A 121 8.57 20.86 -16.81
N ASN A 122 8.92 19.94 -15.92
CA ASN A 122 8.05 18.90 -15.41
C ASN A 122 7.63 19.25 -13.98
N ILE A 123 6.32 19.26 -13.72
CA ILE A 123 5.76 19.50 -12.39
C ILE A 123 4.77 18.41 -12.01
N LEU A 124 4.58 18.22 -10.70
CA LEU A 124 3.60 17.30 -10.13
C LEU A 124 2.32 18.05 -9.77
N VAL A 125 1.19 17.46 -10.15
CA VAL A 125 -0.16 17.96 -9.86
C VAL A 125 -1.00 16.87 -9.18
N SER A 126 -2.06 17.28 -8.51
CA SER A 126 -3.04 16.37 -7.92
C SER A 126 -4.45 16.91 -8.08
N LYS A 127 -5.44 16.03 -8.06
CA LYS A 127 -6.85 16.41 -7.88
C LYS A 127 -7.13 16.70 -6.42
N TYR A 128 -7.41 17.96 -6.11
CA TYR A 128 -7.88 18.40 -4.79
C TYR A 128 -8.57 19.75 -4.95
N SER A 129 -9.74 19.74 -5.59
CA SER A 129 -10.57 20.95 -5.77
C SER A 129 -11.09 21.55 -4.47
N GLU A 130 -11.08 20.76 -3.39
CA GLU A 130 -11.50 21.18 -2.06
C GLU A 130 -10.47 20.81 -1.00
N VAL A 131 -10.35 21.71 -0.01
CA VAL A 131 -9.55 21.52 1.20
C VAL A 131 -10.41 21.82 2.42
N ILE A 132 -10.15 21.12 3.51
CA ILE A 132 -10.64 21.43 4.83
C ILE A 132 -9.66 22.37 5.51
N GLU A 133 -10.17 23.51 5.96
CA GLU A 133 -9.43 24.46 6.81
C GLU A 133 -9.53 24.03 8.29
N LEU A 134 -8.40 24.03 8.97
CA LEU A 134 -8.26 23.58 10.35
C LEU A 134 -7.40 24.54 11.16
N ASP A 135 -7.79 24.81 12.40
CA ASP A 135 -7.04 25.68 13.33
C ASP A 135 -5.95 24.91 14.10
N GLN A 136 -5.90 23.58 13.96
CA GLN A 136 -4.93 22.71 14.62
C GLN A 136 -4.06 21.97 13.61
N GLU A 137 -2.80 21.75 13.99
CA GLU A 137 -1.84 21.05 13.14
C GLU A 137 -2.23 19.58 12.98
N VAL A 138 -2.41 19.16 11.74
CA VAL A 138 -2.65 17.75 11.38
C VAL A 138 -1.47 17.23 10.56
N PRO A 139 -0.90 16.04 10.88
CA PRO A 139 0.24 15.47 10.15
C PRO A 139 0.02 15.29 8.64
N PHE A 140 -1.24 15.25 8.20
CA PHE A 140 -1.63 15.02 6.81
C PHE A 140 -1.97 16.30 6.03
N ALA A 141 -1.96 17.46 6.69
CA ALA A 141 -2.20 18.74 6.01
C ALA A 141 -1.17 18.92 4.87
N TRP A 142 -1.59 19.55 3.78
CA TRP A 142 -0.69 19.86 2.66
C TRP A 142 -0.02 21.21 2.85
N SER A 143 -0.76 22.17 3.40
CA SER A 143 -0.29 23.53 3.65
C SER A 143 -0.53 23.91 5.10
N GLY A 144 0.42 24.64 5.68
CA GLY A 144 0.25 25.38 6.92
C GLY A 144 0.52 26.85 6.61
N ILE A 145 -0.50 27.69 6.65
CA ILE A 145 -0.46 29.12 6.32
C ILE A 145 -0.64 29.92 7.59
N ILE A 146 -0.02 31.09 7.65
CA ILE A 146 -0.09 32.01 8.77
C ILE A 146 -0.64 33.32 8.23
N ILE A 147 -1.82 33.73 8.70
CA ILE A 147 -2.45 35.00 8.31
C ILE A 147 -2.66 35.80 9.58
N ASP A 148 -2.09 37.01 9.63
CA ASP A 148 -2.15 37.88 10.81
C ASP A 148 -1.75 37.20 12.14
N GLY A 149 -0.80 36.26 12.06
CA GLY A 149 -0.31 35.48 13.22
C GLY A 149 -1.15 34.26 13.59
N VAL A 150 -2.29 34.03 12.93
CA VAL A 150 -3.14 32.85 13.12
C VAL A 150 -2.70 31.72 12.20
N PHE A 151 -2.55 30.52 12.76
CA PHE A 151 -2.15 29.32 12.02
C PHE A 151 -3.37 28.61 11.45
N LYS A 152 -3.36 28.37 10.15
CA LYS A 152 -4.37 27.61 9.42
C LYS A 152 -3.72 26.45 8.68
N TYR A 153 -4.32 25.27 8.78
CA TYR A 153 -3.85 24.06 8.10
C TYR A 153 -4.88 23.62 7.07
N TYR A 154 -4.41 23.33 5.85
CA TYR A 154 -5.26 22.92 4.74
C TYR A 154 -5.01 21.46 4.39
N LEU A 155 -6.04 20.64 4.55
CA LEU A 155 -6.06 19.21 4.27
C LEU A 155 -6.96 18.95 3.06
N PRO A 156 -6.53 18.26 2.00
CA PRO A 156 -7.44 17.89 0.91
C PRO A 156 -8.68 17.16 1.43
N ALA A 157 -9.86 17.55 0.95
CA ALA A 157 -11.13 17.01 1.43
C ALA A 157 -11.24 15.48 1.26
N SER A 158 -10.47 14.88 0.34
CA SER A 158 -10.35 13.43 0.18
C SER A 158 -9.83 12.70 1.42
N TYR A 159 -9.13 13.39 2.34
CA TYR A 159 -8.66 12.83 3.61
C TYR A 159 -9.66 12.96 4.77
N SER A 160 -10.77 13.68 4.57
CA SER A 160 -11.75 13.99 5.63
C SER A 160 -12.44 12.76 6.22
N SER A 161 -12.92 11.89 5.33
CA SER A 161 -13.57 10.62 5.64
C SER A 161 -12.64 9.66 6.38
N ILE A 162 -11.33 9.84 6.19
CA ILE A 162 -10.29 8.95 6.68
C ILE A 162 -9.78 9.38 8.07
N LEU A 163 -9.71 10.69 8.32
CA LEU A 163 -9.12 11.23 9.54
C LEU A 163 -10.18 11.68 10.57
N HIS A 164 -11.48 11.53 10.25
CA HIS A 164 -12.62 11.97 11.06
C HIS A 164 -12.54 13.44 11.51
N VAL A 165 -11.84 14.26 10.73
CA VAL A 165 -11.65 15.67 11.06
C VAL A 165 -12.85 16.47 10.56
N LYS A 166 -13.45 17.26 11.46
CA LYS A 166 -14.54 18.18 11.13
C LYS A 166 -13.99 19.58 10.94
N GLY A 167 -14.21 20.16 9.77
CA GLY A 167 -13.89 21.54 9.44
C GLY A 167 -14.65 21.97 8.19
N PRO A 168 -14.72 23.27 7.88
CA PRO A 168 -15.37 23.74 6.66
C PRO A 168 -14.61 23.23 5.42
N SER A 169 -15.32 22.57 4.49
CA SER A 169 -14.80 22.29 3.16
C SER A 169 -14.85 23.57 2.34
N ILE A 170 -13.72 23.98 1.79
CA ILE A 170 -13.55 25.23 1.06
C ILE A 170 -12.90 24.89 -0.29
N SER A 171 -13.31 25.59 -1.35
CA SER A 171 -12.65 25.47 -2.65
C SER A 171 -11.17 25.85 -2.54
N THR A 172 -10.30 24.97 -3.03
CA THR A 172 -8.85 25.21 -3.11
C THR A 172 -8.53 26.49 -3.88
N LYS A 173 -9.29 26.78 -4.95
CA LYS A 173 -9.14 28.00 -5.73
C LYS A 173 -9.42 29.25 -4.89
N SER A 174 -10.49 29.23 -4.09
CA SER A 174 -10.85 30.36 -3.21
C SER A 174 -9.74 30.66 -2.21
N VAL A 175 -9.13 29.63 -1.62
CA VAL A 175 -8.00 29.78 -0.69
C VAL A 175 -6.80 30.39 -1.40
N ILE A 176 -6.51 29.93 -2.63
CA ILE A 176 -5.41 30.47 -3.46
C ILE A 176 -5.65 31.94 -3.81
N GLU A 177 -6.87 32.32 -4.18
CA GLU A 177 -7.24 33.70 -4.51
C GLU A 177 -7.09 34.64 -3.30
N GLU A 178 -7.51 34.19 -2.11
CA GLU A 178 -7.31 34.94 -0.86
C GLU A 178 -5.82 35.17 -0.56
N ILE A 179 -5.02 34.10 -0.61
CA ILE A 179 -3.56 34.15 -0.42
C ILE A 179 -2.90 35.07 -1.45
N SER A 180 -3.32 34.98 -2.72
CA SER A 180 -2.81 35.80 -3.82
C SER A 180 -3.13 37.29 -3.64
N LYS A 181 -4.33 37.60 -3.14
CA LYS A 181 -4.73 38.98 -2.83
C LYS A 181 -3.87 39.57 -1.72
N ILE A 182 -3.62 38.81 -0.65
CA ILE A 182 -2.75 39.23 0.46
C ILE A 182 -1.32 39.41 -0.04
N SER A 183 -0.77 38.45 -0.78
CA SER A 183 0.62 38.53 -1.26
C SER A 183 0.84 39.66 -2.27
N THR A 184 -0.16 39.98 -3.09
CA THR A 184 -0.10 41.12 -4.02
C THR A 184 -0.13 42.46 -3.29
N SER A 185 -0.81 42.54 -2.13
CA SER A 185 -0.88 43.77 -1.32
C SER A 185 0.45 44.21 -0.72
N LEU A 186 1.44 43.31 -0.66
CA LEU A 186 2.82 43.61 -0.24
C LEU A 186 3.52 44.60 -1.18
N LEU A 187 3.05 44.71 -2.42
CA LEU A 187 3.61 45.60 -3.43
C LEU A 187 2.86 46.94 -3.40
N LYS A 188 3.32 47.85 -2.55
CA LYS A 188 2.76 49.21 -2.41
C LYS A 188 3.86 50.27 -2.54
N ARG A 189 3.46 51.48 -2.97
CA ARG A 189 4.38 52.62 -3.18
C ARG A 189 5.12 52.95 -1.89
N ASP A 190 6.42 53.24 -1.99
CA ASP A 190 7.33 53.61 -0.89
C ASP A 190 7.68 52.48 0.10
N TYR A 191 7.19 51.26 -0.15
CA TYR A 191 7.48 50.07 0.65
C TYR A 191 8.22 49.01 -0.16
N ILE A 192 9.01 48.19 0.54
CA ILE A 192 9.76 47.06 -0.01
C ILE A 192 9.19 45.77 0.59
N PRO A 193 8.82 44.77 -0.24
CA PRO A 193 8.44 43.46 0.26
C PRO A 193 9.67 42.74 0.85
N VAL A 194 9.51 42.15 2.02
CA VAL A 194 10.54 41.39 2.73
C VAL A 194 9.98 40.04 3.16
N CYS A 195 10.76 38.98 2.97
CA CYS A 195 10.39 37.63 3.41
C CYS A 195 11.55 37.00 4.18
N PHE A 196 11.28 36.59 5.41
CA PHE A 196 12.25 35.97 6.29
C PHE A 196 11.91 34.50 6.53
N ARG A 197 12.94 33.69 6.77
CA ARG A 197 12.82 32.27 7.12
C ARG A 197 13.60 31.95 8.39
N SER A 198 13.02 31.19 9.31
CA SER A 198 13.72 30.67 10.49
C SER A 198 13.08 29.40 11.04
N THR A 199 13.82 28.61 11.82
CA THR A 199 13.28 27.49 12.61
C THR A 199 12.60 27.97 13.90
N ASN A 200 12.79 29.24 14.30
CA ASN A 200 12.23 29.83 15.51
C ASN A 200 11.13 30.84 15.14
N TRP A 201 9.87 30.48 15.39
CA TRP A 201 8.71 31.34 15.12
C TRP A 201 8.73 32.63 15.94
N SER A 202 9.00 32.55 17.25
CA SER A 202 8.99 33.74 18.12
C SER A 202 10.00 34.79 17.67
N LEU A 203 11.18 34.33 17.24
CA LEU A 203 12.21 35.20 16.69
C LEU A 203 11.79 35.81 15.37
N LEU A 204 11.27 35.00 14.45
CA LEU A 204 10.79 35.45 13.14
C LEU A 204 9.65 36.47 13.28
N ASN A 205 8.75 36.24 14.24
CA ASN A 205 7.64 37.12 14.56
C ASN A 205 8.10 38.41 15.28
N SER A 206 9.37 38.56 15.64
CA SER A 206 9.91 39.83 16.16
C SER A 206 10.53 40.73 15.08
N ALA A 207 10.54 40.29 13.81
CA ALA A 207 11.11 41.06 12.71
C ALA A 207 10.44 42.44 12.56
N PRO A 208 11.21 43.52 12.36
CA PRO A 208 10.70 44.88 12.23
C PRO A 208 10.12 45.10 10.82
N MET A 209 8.95 44.53 10.56
CA MET A 209 8.21 44.67 9.30
C MET A 209 6.70 44.57 9.54
N GLU A 210 5.91 45.12 8.61
CA GLU A 210 4.47 44.92 8.59
C GLU A 210 4.15 43.53 8.03
N LYS A 211 3.90 42.57 8.93
CA LYS A 211 3.66 41.16 8.58
C LYS A 211 2.29 41.01 7.93
N LYS A 212 2.20 40.21 6.88
CA LYS A 212 0.92 39.94 6.19
C LYS A 212 0.62 38.46 6.09
N ILE A 213 1.62 37.66 5.69
CA ILE A 213 1.39 36.25 5.38
C ILE A 213 2.64 35.43 5.66
N GLY A 214 2.47 34.23 6.19
CA GLY A 214 3.51 33.26 6.38
C GLY A 214 3.08 31.86 5.99
N TYR A 215 4.03 30.93 5.99
CA TYR A 215 3.76 29.52 5.76
C TYR A 215 4.81 28.65 6.43
N ILE A 216 4.46 27.38 6.63
CA ILE A 216 5.31 26.38 7.27
C ILE A 216 5.91 25.47 6.21
N ILE A 217 7.20 25.20 6.35
CA ILE A 217 7.95 24.21 5.59
C ILE A 217 8.30 23.08 6.55
N ASN A 218 7.91 21.84 6.28
CA ASN A 218 8.12 20.74 7.25
C ASN A 218 8.77 19.50 6.62
N TYR A 219 8.02 18.75 5.84
CA TYR A 219 8.28 17.34 5.59
C TYR A 219 9.43 17.05 4.61
N ASN A 220 9.38 17.57 3.38
CA ASN A 220 10.50 17.51 2.44
C ASN A 220 11.51 18.66 2.68
N SER A 221 11.91 18.84 3.93
CA SER A 221 12.88 19.84 4.37
C SER A 221 13.87 19.22 5.36
N PRO A 222 15.10 19.73 5.46
CA PRO A 222 16.04 19.27 6.48
C PRO A 222 15.53 19.52 7.91
N LEU A 223 14.81 20.64 8.11
CA LEU A 223 14.22 21.05 9.38
C LEU A 223 12.87 21.75 9.14
N ARG A 224 12.01 21.78 10.16
CA ARG A 224 10.81 22.62 10.15
C ARG A 224 11.21 24.08 10.16
N ASN A 225 10.74 24.84 9.18
CA ASN A 225 10.97 26.28 9.06
C ASN A 225 9.63 27.01 8.96
N TYR A 226 9.62 28.23 9.46
CA TYR A 226 8.58 29.21 9.24
C TYR A 226 9.11 30.22 8.24
N VAL A 227 8.27 30.60 7.29
CA VAL A 227 8.50 31.75 6.42
C VAL A 227 7.46 32.80 6.77
N LEU A 228 7.89 34.04 6.88
CA LEU A 228 7.02 35.18 7.14
C LEU A 228 7.36 36.28 6.15
N CYS A 229 6.35 36.76 5.44
CA CYS A 229 6.42 37.81 4.44
C CYS A 229 5.61 39.02 4.89
N GLY A 230 6.18 40.18 4.64
CA GLY A 230 5.64 41.47 5.01
C GLY A 230 6.22 42.56 4.12
N ASP A 231 5.96 43.80 4.50
CA ASP A 231 6.53 44.96 3.84
C ASP A 231 7.15 45.92 4.88
N ILE A 232 8.09 46.74 4.43
CA ILE A 232 8.74 47.77 5.24
C ILE A 232 8.91 49.04 4.42
N LYS A 233 8.81 50.21 5.04
CA LYS A 233 9.11 51.47 4.35
C LYS A 233 10.58 51.52 3.94
N TYR A 234 10.84 52.16 2.79
CA TYR A 234 12.19 52.28 2.25
C TYR A 234 13.18 52.93 3.23
N ASP A 235 12.77 53.96 3.95
CA ASP A 235 13.57 54.70 4.94
C ASP A 235 13.84 53.91 6.23
N GLU A 236 13.04 52.89 6.53
CA GLU A 236 13.19 52.04 7.72
C GLU A 236 14.03 50.78 7.47
N LEU A 237 14.53 50.58 6.24
CA LEU A 237 15.28 49.37 5.85
C LEU A 237 16.52 49.10 6.73
N GLY A 238 17.12 50.15 7.30
CA GLY A 238 18.23 50.03 8.26
C GLY A 238 17.88 49.14 9.47
N GLN A 239 16.64 49.20 9.95
CA GLN A 239 16.17 48.40 11.09
C GLN A 239 16.15 46.90 10.76
N VAL A 240 15.79 46.54 9.52
CA VAL A 240 15.84 45.15 9.04
C VAL A 240 17.26 44.64 9.00
N PHE A 241 18.21 45.44 8.48
CA PHE A 241 19.60 45.02 8.45
C PHE A 241 20.18 44.83 9.85
N ASP A 242 19.84 45.71 10.80
CA ASP A 242 20.29 45.56 12.18
C ASP A 242 19.63 44.38 12.90
N PHE A 243 18.36 44.09 12.59
CA PHE A 243 17.69 42.87 13.05
C PHE A 243 18.37 41.61 12.53
N LEU A 244 18.69 41.54 11.23
CA LEU A 244 19.36 40.38 10.63
C LEU A 244 20.78 40.19 11.20
N LYS A 245 21.55 41.27 11.41
CA LYS A 245 22.87 41.21 12.06
C LYS A 245 22.80 40.64 13.48
N LYS A 246 21.78 41.02 14.26
CA LYS A 246 21.56 40.53 15.62
C LYS A 246 21.05 39.08 15.66
N ASN A 247 20.40 38.62 14.58
CA ASN A 247 19.69 37.35 14.53
C ASN A 247 20.14 36.49 13.33
N PRO A 248 21.37 35.92 13.36
CA PRO A 248 21.94 35.20 12.23
C PRO A 248 21.19 33.90 11.85
N SER A 249 20.29 33.42 12.71
CA SER A 249 19.40 32.27 12.43
C SER A 249 18.16 32.64 11.61
N VAL A 250 17.96 33.92 11.30
CA VAL A 250 16.89 34.42 10.41
C VAL A 250 17.49 34.71 9.04
N LEU A 251 16.97 34.05 8.02
CA LEU A 251 17.48 34.13 6.65
C LEU A 251 16.56 35.03 5.80
N PRO A 252 17.12 35.92 4.97
CA PRO A 252 16.34 36.87 4.13
C PRO A 252 15.69 36.28 2.89
N PHE A 253 15.72 34.95 2.73
CA PHE A 253 15.18 34.29 1.54
C PHE A 253 14.31 33.06 1.91
N PRO A 254 13.15 32.90 1.24
CA PRO A 254 12.28 31.76 1.45
C PRO A 254 12.88 30.44 0.90
N GLY A 255 13.64 30.48 -0.19
CA GLY A 255 14.26 29.32 -0.82
C GLY A 255 15.60 28.87 -0.20
N LEU A 256 16.17 27.79 -0.74
CA LEU A 256 17.49 27.26 -0.34
C LEU A 256 18.65 27.66 -1.28
N GLN A 257 18.52 28.74 -2.07
CA GLN A 257 19.59 29.11 -3.01
C GLN A 257 20.91 29.37 -2.25
N ASP A 258 21.93 28.64 -2.70
CA ASP A 258 23.33 28.49 -2.25
C ASP A 258 23.61 28.10 -0.79
N TYR A 259 23.36 26.83 -0.49
CA TYR A 259 24.24 26.10 0.43
C TYR A 259 25.56 25.76 -0.27
N LYS A 260 26.63 26.53 0.04
CA LYS A 260 28.02 26.11 -0.21
C LYS A 260 28.26 24.72 0.41
N GLU A 261 29.25 23.98 -0.09
CA GLU A 261 29.70 22.69 0.49
C GLU A 261 29.74 22.72 2.02
N ILE A 262 30.26 23.81 2.60
CA ILE A 262 30.33 24.00 4.04
C ILE A 262 28.98 24.01 4.76
N HIS A 263 27.91 24.52 4.14
CA HIS A 263 26.58 24.47 4.73
C HIS A 263 26.00 23.05 4.70
N LYS A 264 26.27 22.26 3.65
CA LYS A 264 25.92 20.83 3.62
C LYS A 264 26.68 20.08 4.70
N THR A 265 27.97 20.35 4.85
CA THR A 265 28.82 19.77 5.91
C THR A 265 28.35 20.17 7.32
N ILE A 266 27.97 21.43 7.54
CA ILE A 266 27.39 21.92 8.80
C ILE A 266 26.06 21.21 9.07
N MET A 267 25.18 21.10 8.09
CA MET A 267 23.89 20.41 8.26
C MET A 267 24.04 18.92 8.56
N ASP A 268 25.07 18.27 8.00
CA ASP A 268 25.43 16.90 8.39
C ASP A 268 26.02 16.84 9.81
N LYS A 269 26.76 17.86 10.24
CA LYS A 269 27.38 17.95 11.58
C LYS A 269 26.40 18.29 12.71
N TYR A 270 25.28 18.95 12.38
CA TYR A 270 24.22 19.35 13.33
C TYR A 270 22.92 18.56 13.16
N LYS A 271 22.94 17.40 12.50
CA LYS A 271 21.83 16.45 12.56
C LYS A 271 21.56 16.13 14.03
N LYS A 272 20.45 16.65 14.56
CA LYS A 272 19.97 16.28 15.90
C LYS A 272 19.87 14.77 15.93
N GLU A 273 20.63 14.13 16.80
CA GLU A 273 20.48 12.71 17.05
C GLU A 273 19.02 12.46 17.44
N ILE A 274 18.39 11.57 16.69
CA ILE A 274 17.03 11.13 16.98
C ILE A 274 17.11 10.42 18.33
N ARG A 275 16.39 10.94 19.33
CA ARG A 275 16.32 10.30 20.64
C ARG A 275 15.60 8.97 20.46
N ILE A 276 16.36 7.88 20.56
CA ILE A 276 15.84 6.52 20.42
C ILE A 276 15.38 6.06 21.80
N PRO A 277 14.15 5.53 21.93
CA PRO A 277 13.71 4.88 23.16
C PRO A 277 14.66 3.75 23.57
N LYS A 278 15.01 3.65 24.86
CA LYS A 278 15.98 2.65 25.37
C LYS A 278 15.62 1.20 24.97
N ASN A 279 14.33 0.87 24.93
CA ASN A 279 13.84 -0.44 24.52
C ASN A 279 14.05 -0.75 23.02
N LEU A 280 14.36 0.26 22.20
CA LEU A 280 14.58 0.14 20.76
C LEU A 280 16.04 0.36 20.36
N GLU A 281 16.96 0.45 21.32
CA GLU A 281 18.37 0.75 21.07
C GLU A 281 19.05 -0.35 20.22
N LYS A 282 18.65 -1.62 20.42
CA LYS A 282 19.01 -2.76 19.56
C LYS A 282 18.57 -2.58 18.09
N TYR A 283 17.53 -1.77 17.85
CA TYR A 283 16.93 -1.52 16.54
C TYR A 283 17.13 -0.08 16.06
N ARG A 284 18.23 0.57 16.50
CA ARG A 284 18.58 1.96 16.16
C ARG A 284 18.48 2.26 14.66
N LEU A 285 18.99 1.36 13.81
CA LEU A 285 18.94 1.56 12.36
C LEU A 285 17.51 1.57 11.84
N GLN A 286 16.71 0.57 12.21
CA GLN A 286 15.32 0.45 11.76
C GLN A 286 14.47 1.62 12.25
N PHE A 287 14.63 2.05 13.51
CA PHE A 287 13.95 3.22 14.06
C PHE A 287 14.36 4.50 13.33
N THR A 288 15.65 4.67 13.04
CA THR A 288 16.15 5.82 12.28
C THR A 288 15.60 5.85 10.86
N GLU A 289 15.52 4.71 10.16
CA GLU A 289 14.91 4.63 8.83
C GLU A 289 13.41 4.97 8.89
N ALA A 290 12.65 4.42 9.84
CA ALA A 290 11.22 4.72 10.01
C ALA A 290 10.98 6.21 10.28
N SER A 291 11.84 6.85 11.08
CA SER A 291 11.76 8.28 11.42
C SER A 291 11.98 9.23 10.23
N LYS A 292 12.52 8.73 9.11
CA LYS A 292 12.61 9.50 7.87
C LYS A 292 11.25 9.71 7.21
N CYS A 293 10.22 8.95 7.63
CA CYS A 293 8.87 9.07 7.09
C CYS A 293 8.36 10.50 7.24
N ILE A 294 7.97 11.08 6.11
CA ILE A 294 7.46 12.44 6.03
C ILE A 294 5.94 12.51 6.00
N ASN A 295 5.25 11.42 6.35
CA ASN A 295 3.79 11.32 6.45
C ASN A 295 3.00 11.86 5.25
N CYS A 296 3.59 11.84 4.06
CA CYS A 296 2.98 12.40 2.87
C CYS A 296 1.76 11.59 2.36
N GLY A 297 1.48 10.40 2.90
CA GLY A 297 0.30 9.62 2.52
C GLY A 297 0.31 9.08 1.07
N ILE A 298 1.35 9.33 0.28
CA ILE A 298 1.45 8.85 -1.12
C ILE A 298 1.35 7.33 -1.21
N CYS A 299 1.94 6.62 -0.24
CA CYS A 299 1.91 5.17 -0.21
C CYS A 299 0.50 4.59 0.05
N LEU A 300 -0.46 5.40 0.54
CA LEU A 300 -1.80 4.93 0.89
C LEU A 300 -2.50 4.33 -0.33
N ASP A 301 -2.48 5.02 -1.47
CA ASP A 301 -3.18 4.60 -2.70
C ASP A 301 -2.71 3.23 -3.21
N THR A 302 -1.45 2.88 -2.95
CA THR A 302 -0.84 1.60 -3.37
C THR A 302 -0.79 0.54 -2.27
N CYS A 303 -1.11 0.91 -1.03
CA CYS A 303 -0.94 0.04 0.12
C CYS A 303 -2.11 -0.93 0.24
N LEU A 304 -1.85 -2.24 0.13
CA LEU A 304 -2.91 -3.25 0.19
C LEU A 304 -3.63 -3.25 1.55
N THR A 305 -2.93 -3.12 2.67
CA THR A 305 -3.57 -3.11 4.01
C THR A 305 -4.53 -1.93 4.15
N TYR A 306 -4.13 -0.75 3.65
CA TYR A 306 -4.99 0.43 3.63
C TYR A 306 -6.16 0.26 2.64
N ASN A 307 -5.90 -0.22 1.43
CA ASN A 307 -6.94 -0.41 0.43
C ASN A 307 -8.01 -1.43 0.87
N THR A 308 -7.61 -2.44 1.63
CA THR A 308 -8.49 -3.44 2.24
C THR A 308 -9.30 -2.88 3.41
N THR A 309 -8.65 -2.19 4.35
CA THR A 309 -9.31 -1.78 5.63
C THR A 309 -9.91 -0.38 5.62
N LYS A 310 -9.48 0.46 4.66
CA LYS A 310 -9.70 1.92 4.63
C LYS A 310 -9.24 2.65 5.90
N ASN A 311 -8.41 2.02 6.73
CA ASN A 311 -7.93 2.58 7.99
C ASN A 311 -6.44 2.88 7.93
N VAL A 312 -6.07 4.15 8.12
CA VAL A 312 -4.69 4.63 8.04
C VAL A 312 -3.79 4.03 9.12
N VAL A 313 -4.34 3.61 10.27
CA VAL A 313 -3.60 2.96 11.37
C VAL A 313 -2.80 1.75 10.88
N TYR A 314 -3.32 1.02 9.88
CA TYR A 314 -2.71 -0.18 9.32
C TYR A 314 -1.80 0.08 8.10
N SER A 315 -1.68 1.34 7.68
CA SER A 315 -0.78 1.76 6.60
C SER A 315 0.65 1.97 7.10
N PRO A 316 1.66 2.08 6.21
CA PRO A 316 3.02 2.44 6.59
C PRO A 316 3.10 3.73 7.41
N VAL A 317 2.36 4.78 7.01
CA VAL A 317 2.35 6.07 7.70
C VAL A 317 1.77 5.92 9.11
N GLY A 318 0.66 5.19 9.26
CA GLY A 318 0.07 4.92 10.56
C GLY A 318 1.01 4.14 11.46
N LYS A 319 1.55 3.02 10.97
CA LYS A 319 2.51 2.18 11.69
C LYS A 319 3.77 2.94 12.13
N PHE A 320 4.34 3.79 11.26
CA PHE A 320 5.51 4.60 11.63
C PHE A 320 5.16 5.69 12.64
N ASN A 321 4.01 6.36 12.52
CA ASN A 321 3.58 7.32 13.53
C ASN A 321 3.41 6.67 14.90
N ARG A 322 2.77 5.49 14.95
CA ARG A 322 2.59 4.69 16.17
C ARG A 322 3.93 4.30 16.79
N LEU A 323 4.89 3.87 15.98
CA LEU A 323 6.26 3.60 16.42
C LEU A 323 6.92 4.84 17.04
N LEU A 324 6.81 5.99 16.38
CA LEU A 324 7.44 7.24 16.82
C LEU A 324 6.74 7.84 18.06
N SER A 325 5.46 7.55 18.27
CA SER A 325 4.72 7.91 19.49
C SER A 325 4.91 6.93 20.65
N GLY A 326 5.73 5.89 20.48
CA GLY A 326 6.07 4.93 21.53
C GLY A 326 5.08 3.78 21.71
N GLU A 327 4.20 3.53 20.73
CA GLU A 327 3.35 2.35 20.75
C GLU A 327 4.18 1.07 20.60
N THR A 328 3.76 0.02 21.27
CA THR A 328 4.46 -1.27 21.30
C THR A 328 3.64 -2.41 20.72
N ASN A 329 2.40 -2.18 20.32
CA ASN A 329 1.57 -3.22 19.74
C ASN A 329 1.49 -3.02 18.22
N PHE A 330 1.91 -4.03 17.46
CA PHE A 330 1.87 -3.99 16.01
C PHE A 330 1.33 -5.29 15.43
N GLU A 331 0.41 -5.14 14.49
CA GLU A 331 -0.10 -6.19 13.62
C GLU A 331 0.87 -6.48 12.45
N TYR A 332 0.79 -7.69 11.89
CA TYR A 332 1.58 -8.07 10.72
C TYR A 332 1.20 -7.21 9.50
N CYS A 333 2.11 -7.05 8.54
CA CYS A 333 1.82 -6.44 7.24
C CYS A 333 1.53 -7.53 6.20
N LEU A 334 0.76 -7.21 5.15
CA LEU A 334 0.54 -8.12 4.02
C LEU A 334 1.78 -8.33 3.12
N GLY A 335 2.92 -7.69 3.43
CA GLY A 335 4.20 -7.95 2.79
C GLY A 335 4.39 -7.26 1.43
N CYS A 336 3.62 -6.20 1.15
CA CYS A 336 3.72 -5.44 -0.10
C CYS A 336 5.07 -4.72 -0.23
N LYS A 337 5.48 -4.42 -1.47
CA LYS A 337 6.63 -3.56 -1.80
C LYS A 337 6.23 -2.32 -2.63
N ASN A 338 4.96 -2.23 -3.05
CA ASN A 338 4.52 -1.15 -3.94
C ASN A 338 4.51 0.22 -3.23
N ASP A 339 4.25 0.23 -1.92
CA ASP A 339 4.36 1.40 -1.05
C ASP A 339 5.81 1.92 -0.94
N GLU A 340 6.78 1.02 -0.91
CA GLU A 340 8.21 1.35 -0.96
C GLU A 340 8.60 1.98 -2.32
N ASP A 341 8.09 1.45 -3.43
CA ASP A 341 8.38 1.96 -4.78
C ASP A 341 7.91 3.41 -4.99
N VAL A 342 6.77 3.79 -4.38
CA VAL A 342 6.22 5.16 -4.48
C VAL A 342 6.74 6.09 -3.38
N CYS A 343 7.48 5.56 -2.40
CA CYS A 343 7.99 6.35 -1.28
C CYS A 343 9.02 7.38 -1.78
N PRO A 344 8.76 8.70 -1.67
CA PRO A 344 9.72 9.70 -2.13
C PRO A 344 11.06 9.59 -1.38
N VAL A 345 11.03 9.27 -0.09
CA VAL A 345 12.22 9.19 0.77
C VAL A 345 12.96 7.85 0.64
N LYS A 346 12.44 6.91 -0.17
CA LYS A 346 13.01 5.56 -0.38
C LYS A 346 13.24 4.81 0.94
N ILE A 347 12.30 4.95 1.87
CA ILE A 347 12.31 4.20 3.12
C ILE A 347 12.07 2.73 2.77
N PRO A 348 12.80 1.77 3.36
CA PRO A 348 12.57 0.35 3.13
C PRO A 348 11.30 -0.12 3.88
N ILE A 349 10.14 0.36 3.43
CA ILE A 349 8.85 0.21 4.09
C ILE A 349 8.54 -1.26 4.31
N SER A 350 8.83 -2.10 3.32
CA SER A 350 8.47 -3.51 3.38
C SER A 350 9.21 -4.22 4.51
N SER A 351 10.53 -4.03 4.65
CA SER A 351 11.29 -4.63 5.74
C SER A 351 10.91 -4.06 7.10
N LEU A 352 10.64 -2.75 7.18
CA LEU A 352 10.28 -2.13 8.45
C LEU A 352 8.91 -2.62 8.95
N THR A 353 7.90 -2.62 8.09
CA THR A 353 6.52 -2.94 8.49
C THR A 353 6.24 -4.43 8.55
N THR A 354 6.89 -5.24 7.72
CA THR A 354 6.65 -6.68 7.60
C THR A 354 7.52 -7.49 8.55
N GLU A 355 8.75 -7.04 8.82
CA GLU A 355 9.74 -7.84 9.54
C GLU A 355 10.06 -7.21 10.89
N PHE A 356 10.37 -5.92 10.93
CA PHE A 356 10.81 -5.25 12.17
C PHE A 356 9.66 -5.00 13.16
N LEU A 357 8.55 -4.37 12.74
CA LEU A 357 7.47 -4.01 13.66
C LEU A 357 6.84 -5.22 14.38
N PRO A 358 6.56 -6.37 13.71
CA PRO A 358 6.06 -7.55 14.41
C PRO A 358 7.03 -8.11 15.46
N GLN A 359 8.35 -7.93 15.28
CA GLN A 359 9.36 -8.42 16.23
C GLN A 359 9.35 -7.64 17.55
N ILE A 360 9.03 -6.35 17.51
CA ILE A 360 8.95 -5.49 18.71
C ILE A 360 7.55 -5.44 19.31
N SER A 361 6.58 -6.12 18.70
CA SER A 361 5.20 -6.14 19.17
C SER A 361 5.09 -6.84 20.53
N SER A 362 4.41 -6.19 21.49
CA SER A 362 4.12 -6.75 22.80
C SER A 362 3.10 -7.88 22.75
N SER A 363 2.18 -7.87 21.77
CA SER A 363 1.25 -8.97 21.50
C SER A 363 1.45 -9.54 20.09
N LYS A 364 2.00 -10.75 20.01
CA LYS A 364 2.22 -11.44 18.74
C LYS A 364 0.92 -12.10 18.29
N GLN A 365 0.45 -11.71 17.09
CA GLN A 365 -0.67 -12.38 16.44
C GLN A 365 -0.22 -13.74 15.94
N ASN A 366 -0.92 -14.80 16.34
CA ASN A 366 -0.61 -16.14 15.87
C ASN A 366 -1.27 -16.34 14.50
N ILE A 367 -0.44 -16.43 13.47
CA ILE A 367 -0.87 -16.78 12.11
C ILE A 367 -0.38 -18.21 11.88
N SER A 368 -1.23 -19.08 11.33
CA SER A 368 -0.86 -20.47 11.07
C SER A 368 -1.19 -20.83 9.63
N ILE A 369 -0.19 -21.36 8.93
CA ILE A 369 -0.37 -21.91 7.58
C ILE A 369 -0.75 -23.38 7.70
N GLN A 370 -1.81 -23.77 7.01
CA GLN A 370 -2.19 -25.18 6.88
C GLN A 370 -1.31 -25.90 5.86
N LEU A 371 -0.94 -27.13 6.18
CA LEU A 371 -0.15 -28.02 5.34
C LEU A 371 -1.03 -29.18 4.88
N GLU A 372 -0.82 -29.63 3.65
CA GLU A 372 -1.44 -30.84 3.10
C GLU A 372 -0.39 -31.88 2.77
N ASN A 373 -0.73 -33.16 2.98
CA ASN A 373 0.14 -34.27 2.63
C ASN A 373 0.10 -34.53 1.12
N LEU A 374 1.24 -34.92 0.55
CA LEU A 374 1.29 -35.24 -0.87
C LEU A 374 0.60 -36.58 -1.18
N PRO A 375 -0.20 -36.65 -2.25
CA PRO A 375 -0.81 -37.90 -2.68
C PRO A 375 0.25 -38.83 -3.29
N ASN A 376 -0.05 -40.14 -3.33
CA ASN A 376 0.87 -41.16 -3.85
C ASN A 376 1.34 -40.87 -5.28
N ARG A 377 0.47 -40.32 -6.14
CA ARG A 377 0.83 -39.92 -7.52
C ARG A 377 2.05 -39.00 -7.58
N ILE A 378 2.17 -38.04 -6.66
CA ILE A 378 3.31 -37.12 -6.62
C ILE A 378 4.60 -37.85 -6.19
N LYS A 379 4.47 -38.83 -5.29
CA LYS A 379 5.59 -39.70 -4.89
C LYS A 379 6.02 -40.64 -6.02
N ASP A 380 5.08 -41.09 -6.86
CA ASP A 380 5.39 -41.88 -8.05
C ASP A 380 6.24 -41.08 -9.05
N LEU A 381 5.91 -39.79 -9.25
CA LEU A 381 6.72 -38.88 -10.08
C LEU A 381 8.12 -38.68 -9.52
N GLU A 382 8.27 -38.52 -8.20
CA GLU A 382 9.58 -38.47 -7.55
C GLU A 382 10.40 -39.74 -7.82
N ASN A 383 9.79 -40.92 -7.69
CA ASN A 383 10.46 -42.20 -7.97
C ASN A 383 10.89 -42.34 -9.44
N MET A 384 10.08 -41.85 -10.37
CA MET A 384 10.44 -41.78 -11.79
C MET A 384 11.66 -40.89 -12.04
N ILE A 385 11.69 -39.71 -11.41
CA ILE A 385 12.80 -38.76 -11.52
C ILE A 385 14.07 -39.35 -10.91
N GLU A 386 13.97 -39.92 -9.71
CA GLU A 386 15.09 -40.57 -9.01
C GLU A 386 15.69 -41.70 -9.85
N SER A 387 14.85 -42.50 -10.51
CA SER A 387 15.29 -43.58 -11.38
C SER A 387 15.98 -43.05 -12.64
N LYS A 388 15.44 -41.99 -13.26
CA LYS A 388 15.95 -41.41 -14.51
C LYS A 388 17.28 -40.68 -14.34
N TYR A 389 17.46 -39.97 -13.22
CA TYR A 389 18.62 -39.11 -12.98
C TYR A 389 19.50 -39.60 -11.83
N LYS A 390 19.55 -40.92 -11.59
CA LYS A 390 20.26 -41.55 -10.46
C LYS A 390 21.73 -41.12 -10.31
N ASN A 391 22.40 -40.76 -11.42
CA ASN A 391 23.81 -40.37 -11.43
C ASN A 391 24.05 -38.88 -11.14
N ASN A 392 23.00 -38.07 -11.04
CA ASN A 392 23.09 -36.66 -10.72
C ASN A 392 23.13 -36.44 -9.18
N PRO A 393 23.68 -35.31 -8.71
CA PRO A 393 23.64 -34.94 -7.29
C PRO A 393 22.19 -34.76 -6.81
N ILE A 394 21.89 -35.14 -5.58
CA ILE A 394 20.54 -34.98 -5.02
C ILE A 394 20.29 -33.51 -4.71
N PHE A 395 19.18 -32.97 -5.20
CA PHE A 395 18.60 -31.72 -4.70
C PHE A 395 17.34 -32.02 -3.90
N LEU A 396 17.06 -31.24 -2.87
CA LEU A 396 15.75 -31.30 -2.21
C LEU A 396 14.77 -30.42 -2.94
N LEU A 397 13.51 -30.83 -3.05
CA LEU A 397 12.40 -29.96 -3.46
C LEU A 397 11.52 -29.72 -2.24
N PHE A 398 11.62 -28.52 -1.66
CA PHE A 398 10.76 -28.09 -0.58
C PHE A 398 9.39 -27.72 -1.11
N VAL A 399 8.42 -28.61 -0.89
CA VAL A 399 7.03 -28.40 -1.30
C VAL A 399 6.28 -27.64 -0.21
N GLY A 400 6.39 -28.07 1.05
CA GLY A 400 5.73 -27.43 2.18
C GLY A 400 4.24 -27.17 1.93
N CYS A 401 3.79 -25.93 2.15
CA CYS A 401 2.40 -25.54 1.88
C CYS A 401 2.08 -25.30 0.39
N ALA A 402 3.07 -25.29 -0.51
CA ALA A 402 2.84 -24.95 -1.92
C ALA A 402 1.84 -25.89 -2.59
N TYR A 403 1.81 -27.17 -2.19
CA TYR A 403 0.85 -28.14 -2.74
C TYR A 403 -0.60 -27.78 -2.46
N LYS A 404 -0.90 -27.19 -1.29
CA LYS A 404 -2.25 -26.72 -0.96
C LYS A 404 -2.70 -25.61 -1.92
N TYR A 405 -1.83 -24.63 -2.16
CA TYR A 405 -2.17 -23.41 -2.89
C TYR A 405 -1.94 -23.50 -4.40
N ASP A 406 -1.07 -24.41 -4.85
CA ASP A 406 -0.75 -24.63 -6.25
C ASP A 406 -0.42 -26.11 -6.53
N PRO A 407 -1.40 -27.02 -6.40
CA PRO A 407 -1.18 -28.46 -6.61
C PRO A 407 -0.74 -28.77 -8.05
N LEU A 408 -1.31 -28.06 -9.03
CA LEU A 408 -0.95 -28.19 -10.45
C LEU A 408 0.46 -27.69 -10.72
N GLY A 409 0.93 -26.66 -10.00
CA GLY A 409 2.30 -26.19 -10.10
C GLY A 409 3.33 -27.17 -9.55
N VAL A 410 3.03 -27.82 -8.42
CA VAL A 410 3.91 -28.88 -7.88
C VAL A 410 4.05 -30.00 -8.91
N GLU A 411 2.94 -30.52 -9.44
CA GLU A 411 2.97 -31.58 -10.44
C GLU A 411 3.65 -31.14 -11.73
N GLY A 412 3.33 -29.94 -12.23
CA GLY A 412 3.91 -29.38 -13.45
C GLY A 412 5.43 -29.22 -13.35
N PHE A 413 5.96 -28.82 -12.18
CA PHE A 413 7.41 -28.76 -11.97
C PHE A 413 8.07 -30.15 -12.04
N LEU A 414 7.44 -31.18 -11.48
CA LEU A 414 7.95 -32.55 -11.58
C LEU A 414 7.93 -33.06 -13.02
N ASP A 415 6.84 -32.83 -13.75
CA ASP A 415 6.74 -33.15 -15.18
C ASP A 415 7.84 -32.43 -15.99
N PHE A 416 8.07 -31.14 -15.70
CA PHE A 416 9.16 -30.38 -16.32
C PHE A 416 10.53 -31.04 -16.09
N ILE A 417 10.83 -31.46 -14.86
CA ILE A 417 12.10 -32.13 -14.54
C ILE A 417 12.21 -33.47 -15.28
N ILE A 418 11.12 -34.24 -15.38
CA ILE A 418 11.10 -35.49 -16.14
C ILE A 418 11.44 -35.23 -17.61
N GLU A 419 10.87 -34.20 -18.24
CA GLU A 419 11.04 -33.96 -19.68
C GLU A 419 12.31 -33.21 -20.04
N ASN A 420 12.66 -32.18 -19.26
CA ASN A 420 13.68 -31.19 -19.58
C ASN A 420 14.87 -31.23 -18.62
N GLY A 421 14.91 -32.15 -17.66
CA GLY A 421 15.99 -32.26 -16.67
C GLY A 421 17.40 -32.40 -17.26
N ASN A 422 17.56 -32.96 -18.45
CA ASN A 422 18.86 -33.00 -19.15
C ASN A 422 19.29 -31.66 -19.77
N LYS A 423 18.37 -30.70 -19.91
CA LYS A 423 18.57 -29.40 -20.55
C LYS A 423 18.72 -28.26 -19.54
N ILE A 424 18.50 -28.51 -18.25
CA ILE A 424 18.65 -27.48 -17.23
C ILE A 424 20.13 -27.13 -17.05
N ASP A 425 20.41 -25.92 -16.57
CA ASP A 425 21.76 -25.44 -16.29
C ASP A 425 22.51 -26.41 -15.36
N LYS A 426 23.79 -26.68 -15.62
CA LYS A 426 24.62 -27.63 -14.85
C LYS A 426 24.84 -27.22 -13.38
N ARG A 427 24.57 -25.96 -13.03
CA ARG A 427 24.55 -25.49 -11.63
C ARG A 427 23.38 -26.07 -10.82
N PHE A 428 22.39 -26.63 -11.51
CA PHE A 428 21.17 -27.24 -10.99
C PHE A 428 21.21 -28.76 -11.16
N SER A 429 20.34 -29.48 -10.44
CA SER A 429 20.20 -30.92 -10.59
C SER A 429 18.77 -31.34 -10.88
N PRO A 430 18.55 -32.23 -11.86
CA PRO A 430 17.22 -32.80 -12.09
C PRO A 430 16.87 -33.92 -11.11
N ARG A 431 17.83 -34.47 -10.36
CA ARG A 431 17.55 -35.51 -9.37
C ARG A 431 17.04 -34.86 -8.09
N ILE A 432 15.77 -35.07 -7.76
CA ILE A 432 15.12 -34.44 -6.62
C ILE A 432 14.58 -35.42 -5.59
N LYS A 433 14.62 -35.02 -4.32
CA LYS A 433 13.91 -35.63 -3.20
C LYS A 433 12.91 -34.67 -2.57
N LEU A 434 11.67 -35.11 -2.40
CA LEU A 434 10.58 -34.27 -1.92
C LEU A 434 10.66 -34.04 -0.41
N ILE A 435 10.34 -32.83 0.02
CA ILE A 435 10.07 -32.50 1.42
C ILE A 435 8.64 -31.99 1.53
N ASP A 436 7.79 -32.76 2.21
CA ASP A 436 6.39 -32.45 2.50
C ASP A 436 6.11 -32.44 4.01
N GLY A 437 4.91 -31.98 4.39
CA GLY A 437 4.46 -31.97 5.79
C GLY A 437 5.23 -31.04 6.73
N MET A 438 6.08 -30.15 6.20
CA MET A 438 6.91 -29.22 6.99
C MET A 438 6.64 -27.76 6.64
N CYS A 439 6.64 -26.89 7.65
CA CYS A 439 6.58 -25.45 7.47
C CYS A 439 7.98 -24.88 7.18
N CYS A 440 8.06 -23.87 6.32
CA CYS A 440 9.28 -23.08 6.11
C CYS A 440 9.53 -22.01 7.18
N GLY A 441 8.65 -21.92 8.19
CA GLY A 441 8.69 -20.91 9.25
C GLY A 441 8.13 -19.54 8.84
N PHE A 442 7.52 -19.40 7.67
CA PHE A 442 7.04 -18.11 7.16
C PHE A 442 5.96 -17.47 8.03
N ASP A 443 5.00 -18.24 8.53
CA ASP A 443 3.96 -17.75 9.44
C ASP A 443 4.51 -17.22 10.77
N LYS A 444 5.48 -17.94 11.34
CA LYS A 444 6.23 -17.54 12.54
C LYS A 444 7.10 -16.32 12.28
N TYR A 445 7.73 -16.24 11.11
CA TYR A 445 8.55 -15.10 10.71
C TYR A 445 7.71 -13.82 10.62
N MET A 446 6.54 -13.89 9.97
CA MET A 446 5.60 -12.78 9.80
C MET A 446 4.94 -12.31 11.10
N SER A 447 4.74 -13.21 12.06
CA SER A 447 4.24 -12.89 13.39
C SER A 447 5.32 -12.35 14.35
N GLY A 448 6.57 -12.19 13.88
CA GLY A 448 7.69 -11.75 14.71
C GLY A 448 8.24 -12.83 15.66
N ASN A 449 7.86 -14.10 15.48
CA ASN A 449 8.44 -15.24 16.18
C ASN A 449 9.67 -15.79 15.44
N ILE A 450 10.76 -15.02 15.45
CA ILE A 450 12.00 -15.35 14.74
C ILE A 450 12.63 -16.66 15.24
N GLU A 451 12.59 -16.93 16.54
CA GLU A 451 13.14 -18.17 17.08
C GLU A 451 12.33 -19.40 16.63
N GLY A 452 11.00 -19.30 16.63
CA GLY A 452 10.15 -20.34 16.07
C GLY A 452 10.39 -20.59 14.57
N ALA A 453 10.60 -19.52 13.79
CA ALA A 453 10.93 -19.63 12.36
C ALA A 453 12.31 -20.30 12.14
N LYS A 454 13.31 -19.95 12.96
CA LYS A 454 14.64 -20.60 12.91
C LYS A 454 14.56 -22.10 13.20
N LEU A 455 13.74 -22.51 14.17
CA LEU A 455 13.55 -23.93 14.48
C LEU A 455 13.00 -24.71 13.28
N ASP A 456 12.06 -24.12 12.53
CA ASP A 456 11.54 -24.76 11.31
C ASP A 456 12.61 -24.84 10.20
N VAL A 457 13.36 -23.75 10.00
CA VAL A 457 14.46 -23.70 9.01
C VAL A 457 15.57 -24.70 9.34
N ASN A 458 15.92 -24.86 10.62
CA ASN A 458 16.94 -25.82 11.05
C ASN A 458 16.55 -27.26 10.73
N LYS A 459 15.27 -27.64 10.87
CA LYS A 459 14.81 -28.97 10.46
C LYS A 459 15.02 -29.23 8.97
N ILE A 460 14.84 -28.21 8.13
CA ILE A 460 15.11 -28.31 6.68
C ILE A 460 16.62 -28.51 6.42
N LEU A 461 17.48 -27.79 7.16
CA LEU A 461 18.93 -27.95 7.08
C LEU A 461 19.39 -29.35 7.51
N GLU A 462 18.88 -29.85 8.63
CA GLU A 462 19.17 -31.20 9.13
C GLU A 462 18.80 -32.26 8.09
N LEU A 463 17.65 -32.11 7.42
CA LEU A 463 17.25 -32.99 6.32
C LEU A 463 18.21 -32.91 5.13
N LYS A 464 18.62 -31.71 4.73
CA LYS A 464 19.59 -31.49 3.65
C LYS A 464 20.91 -32.20 3.93
N GLN A 465 21.42 -32.05 5.15
CA GLN A 465 22.66 -32.68 5.61
C GLN A 465 22.52 -34.20 5.67
N ARG A 466 21.43 -34.71 6.26
CA ARG A 466 21.17 -36.15 6.39
C ARG A 466 21.06 -36.85 5.04
N LEU A 467 20.47 -36.19 4.05
CA LEU A 467 20.33 -36.72 2.68
C LEU A 467 21.54 -36.43 1.79
N ASN A 468 22.58 -35.78 2.33
CA ASN A 468 23.76 -35.33 1.60
C ASN A 468 23.41 -34.59 0.30
N ALA A 469 22.37 -33.76 0.35
CA ALA A 469 21.84 -33.06 -0.81
C ALA A 469 22.69 -31.82 -1.14
N SER A 470 23.08 -31.69 -2.40
CA SER A 470 23.93 -30.59 -2.89
C SER A 470 23.21 -29.25 -2.95
N GLY A 471 21.87 -29.26 -3.00
CA GLY A 471 21.07 -28.04 -3.09
C GLY A 471 19.63 -28.26 -2.65
N ILE A 472 18.85 -27.18 -2.62
CA ILE A 472 17.43 -27.19 -2.28
C ILE A 472 16.67 -26.20 -3.15
N TYR A 473 15.60 -26.68 -3.77
CA TYR A 473 14.62 -25.89 -4.51
C TYR A 473 13.45 -25.50 -3.63
N PHE A 474 12.97 -24.29 -3.82
CA PHE A 474 11.70 -23.81 -3.27
C PHE A 474 10.77 -23.43 -4.42
N LEU A 475 9.52 -23.91 -4.36
CA LEU A 475 8.47 -23.44 -5.28
C LEU A 475 7.93 -22.06 -4.87
N CYS A 476 8.05 -21.73 -3.58
CA CYS A 476 7.46 -20.57 -2.95
C CYS A 476 8.55 -19.53 -2.58
N PRO A 477 8.47 -18.27 -3.09
CA PRO A 477 9.48 -17.26 -2.79
C PRO A 477 9.50 -16.85 -1.32
N GLU A 478 8.37 -16.91 -0.61
CA GLU A 478 8.25 -16.69 0.83
C GLU A 478 9.13 -17.66 1.62
N GLY A 479 9.03 -18.96 1.29
CA GLY A 479 9.82 -20.01 1.93
C GLY A 479 11.32 -19.85 1.66
N LEU A 480 11.68 -19.51 0.42
CA LEU A 480 13.08 -19.24 0.06
C LEU A 480 13.63 -18.01 0.80
N TYR A 481 12.86 -16.93 0.90
CA TYR A 481 13.27 -15.72 1.60
C TYR A 481 13.59 -16.01 3.06
N VAL A 482 12.71 -16.72 3.77
CA VAL A 482 12.92 -17.08 5.18
C VAL A 482 14.11 -18.02 5.34
N TYR A 483 14.21 -19.04 4.48
CA TYR A 483 15.34 -19.96 4.48
C TYR A 483 16.67 -19.23 4.29
N ASN A 484 16.80 -18.38 3.27
CA ASN A 484 18.01 -17.61 3.01
C ASN A 484 18.33 -16.63 4.14
N SER A 485 17.31 -16.06 4.79
CA SER A 485 17.48 -15.10 5.87
C SER A 485 17.94 -15.74 7.18
N LEU A 486 17.59 -17.00 7.44
CA LEU A 486 17.79 -17.64 8.75
C LEU A 486 18.78 -18.82 8.74
N SER A 487 19.03 -19.46 7.60
CA SER A 487 19.81 -20.71 7.53
C SER A 487 21.32 -20.53 7.40
N LYS A 488 21.80 -19.33 7.02
CA LYS A 488 23.17 -19.07 6.50
C LYS A 488 23.56 -19.87 5.25
N ASP A 489 22.65 -20.70 4.74
CA ASP A 489 22.76 -21.45 3.48
C ASP A 489 21.95 -20.71 2.39
N LYS A 490 22.09 -21.13 1.13
CA LYS A 490 21.34 -20.57 0.00
C LYS A 490 20.50 -21.64 -0.67
N GLY A 491 19.20 -21.39 -0.77
CA GLY A 491 18.29 -22.16 -1.62
C GLY A 491 18.21 -21.57 -3.03
N VAL A 492 17.51 -22.28 -3.90
CA VAL A 492 17.23 -21.86 -5.28
C VAL A 492 15.73 -21.74 -5.47
N LEU A 493 15.25 -20.67 -6.09
CA LEU A 493 13.85 -20.60 -6.50
C LEU A 493 13.66 -21.49 -7.74
N ALA A 494 12.72 -22.44 -7.69
CA ALA A 494 12.43 -23.33 -8.80
C ALA A 494 12.13 -22.58 -10.10
N PHE A 495 11.56 -21.37 -10.00
CA PHE A 495 11.35 -20.45 -11.11
C PHE A 495 12.63 -20.20 -11.93
N GLU A 496 13.80 -20.07 -11.31
CA GLU A 496 15.06 -19.85 -12.03
C GLU A 496 15.43 -21.01 -12.95
N VAL A 497 14.99 -22.22 -12.62
CA VAL A 497 15.23 -23.43 -13.41
C VAL A 497 14.32 -23.49 -14.63
N VAL A 498 13.04 -23.11 -14.46
CA VAL A 498 12.03 -23.14 -15.54
C VAL A 498 12.04 -21.89 -16.40
N LYS A 499 12.54 -20.75 -15.90
CA LYS A 499 12.51 -19.45 -16.60
C LYS A 499 12.98 -19.49 -18.05
N PRO A 500 14.07 -20.19 -18.42
CA PRO A 500 14.52 -20.26 -19.82
C PRO A 500 13.52 -20.95 -20.78
N PHE A 501 12.54 -21.67 -20.23
CA PHE A 501 11.55 -22.45 -20.98
C PHE A 501 10.15 -21.80 -20.96
N LEU A 502 10.04 -20.59 -20.39
CA LEU A 502 8.77 -19.87 -20.28
C LEU A 502 8.65 -18.78 -21.33
N ASN A 503 7.44 -18.66 -21.87
CA ASN A 503 7.04 -17.55 -22.73
C ASN A 503 5.80 -16.86 -22.11
N GLY A 504 5.73 -15.54 -22.22
CA GLY A 504 4.58 -14.76 -21.75
C GLY A 504 4.91 -13.86 -20.56
N LYS A 505 3.88 -13.15 -20.08
CA LYS A 505 4.01 -12.17 -19.00
C LYS A 505 4.08 -12.86 -17.64
N ILE A 506 4.96 -12.38 -16.78
CA ILE A 506 5.24 -12.97 -15.47
C ILE A 506 4.81 -12.01 -14.36
N HIS A 507 4.07 -12.55 -13.40
CA HIS A 507 3.76 -11.90 -12.15
C HIS A 507 4.77 -12.31 -11.07
N ALA A 508 5.63 -11.38 -10.67
CA ALA A 508 6.70 -11.68 -9.70
C ALA A 508 6.20 -11.76 -8.25
N GLY A 509 5.09 -11.11 -7.88
CA GLY A 509 4.62 -11.04 -6.50
C GLY A 509 5.63 -10.35 -5.57
N CYS A 510 5.23 -10.05 -4.33
CA CYS A 510 6.05 -9.18 -3.47
C CYS A 510 7.33 -9.86 -2.96
N TRP A 511 7.27 -11.13 -2.59
CA TRP A 511 8.42 -11.84 -2.02
C TRP A 511 9.47 -12.24 -3.07
N ALA A 512 9.08 -12.52 -4.31
CA ALA A 512 10.08 -12.69 -5.36
C ALA A 512 10.77 -11.34 -5.68
N ARG A 513 10.03 -10.22 -5.65
CA ARG A 513 10.63 -8.87 -5.75
C ARG A 513 11.57 -8.53 -4.60
N LYS A 514 11.34 -9.05 -3.39
CA LYS A 514 12.31 -8.96 -2.28
C LYS A 514 13.57 -9.79 -2.53
N LEU A 515 13.46 -10.91 -3.23
CA LEU A 515 14.58 -11.73 -3.69
C LEU A 515 15.30 -11.17 -4.92
N GLY A 516 14.88 -10.00 -5.44
CA GLY A 516 15.49 -9.37 -6.62
C GLY A 516 14.94 -9.87 -7.96
N ILE A 517 13.80 -10.57 -7.95
CA ILE A 517 13.14 -11.05 -9.16
C ILE A 517 12.00 -10.09 -9.52
N ASP A 518 12.16 -9.40 -10.64
CA ASP A 518 11.09 -8.57 -11.23
C ASP A 518 10.31 -9.33 -12.31
N GLY A 519 9.10 -8.86 -12.57
CA GLY A 519 8.19 -9.36 -13.61
C GLY A 519 7.39 -8.21 -14.24
N ASP A 520 6.61 -8.54 -15.27
CA ASP A 520 5.76 -7.60 -16.01
C ASP A 520 4.62 -7.03 -15.15
N ASP A 521 4.11 -7.84 -14.23
CA ASP A 521 3.05 -7.46 -13.30
C ASP A 521 3.54 -7.47 -11.84
N LYS A 522 3.18 -6.42 -11.11
CA LYS A 522 3.69 -6.10 -9.76
C LYS A 522 2.56 -5.90 -8.74
N GLU A 523 1.32 -6.26 -9.08
CA GLU A 523 0.22 -6.18 -8.13
C GLU A 523 0.51 -6.98 -6.85
N CYS A 524 0.07 -6.49 -5.70
CA CYS A 524 0.25 -7.22 -4.45
C CYS A 524 -0.93 -8.16 -4.23
N ALA A 525 -0.69 -9.47 -4.22
CA ALA A 525 -1.69 -10.44 -3.77
C ALA A 525 -1.84 -10.45 -2.23
N GLY A 526 -0.84 -9.96 -1.50
CA GLY A 526 -0.74 -10.10 -0.04
C GLY A 526 -0.29 -11.51 0.38
N LEU A 527 -0.62 -11.91 1.61
CA LEU A 527 -0.26 -13.23 2.18
C LEU A 527 -1.26 -14.33 1.79
N PHE A 528 -1.19 -15.50 2.42
CA PHE A 528 -2.16 -16.61 2.27
C PHE A 528 -3.55 -16.33 2.89
N LEU A 529 -3.79 -15.13 3.42
CA LEU A 529 -5.02 -14.75 4.10
C LEU A 529 -6.06 -14.19 3.12
N THR A 530 -7.34 -14.49 3.34
CA THR A 530 -8.49 -13.97 2.57
C THR A 530 -9.06 -12.67 3.13
N SER A 531 -8.60 -12.26 4.30
CA SER A 531 -9.01 -11.04 4.97
C SER A 531 -7.87 -10.48 5.82
N TYR A 532 -8.05 -9.24 6.27
CA TYR A 532 -7.11 -8.53 7.11
C TYR A 532 -7.87 -7.52 7.97
N GLN A 533 -7.75 -7.63 9.29
CA GLN A 533 -8.45 -6.77 10.27
C GLN A 533 -9.96 -6.67 9.96
N ASP A 534 -10.61 -7.84 9.91
CA ASP A 534 -12.03 -8.06 9.60
C ASP A 534 -12.52 -7.53 8.24
N SER A 535 -11.60 -7.07 7.39
CA SER A 535 -11.89 -6.59 6.04
C SER A 535 -11.46 -7.61 4.99
N GLU A 536 -12.28 -7.81 3.97
CA GLU A 536 -12.02 -8.75 2.88
C GLU A 536 -10.88 -8.29 1.97
N ILE A 537 -9.99 -9.21 1.61
CA ILE A 537 -9.00 -8.98 0.54
C ILE A 537 -9.63 -9.40 -0.79
N PRO A 538 -9.71 -8.52 -1.81
CA PRO A 538 -10.32 -8.85 -3.10
C PRO A 538 -9.69 -10.09 -3.78
N LEU A 539 -10.53 -10.98 -4.31
CA LEU A 539 -10.12 -12.23 -4.97
C LEU A 539 -10.22 -12.10 -6.50
N ASN A 540 -9.50 -11.13 -7.06
CA ASN A 540 -9.57 -10.80 -8.48
C ASN A 540 -8.84 -11.83 -9.35
N ARG A 541 -9.52 -12.35 -10.37
CA ARG A 541 -8.93 -13.30 -11.30
C ARG A 541 -7.92 -12.65 -12.26
N LYS A 542 -6.82 -13.34 -12.58
CA LYS A 542 -5.85 -12.92 -13.62
C LYS A 542 -5.56 -14.03 -14.63
N ASP A 543 -5.94 -13.81 -15.88
CA ASP A 543 -5.79 -14.82 -16.94
C ASP A 543 -4.57 -14.64 -17.85
N ASN A 544 -4.04 -13.42 -17.93
CA ASN A 544 -3.03 -13.04 -18.92
C ASN A 544 -1.58 -13.02 -18.38
N VAL A 545 -1.36 -13.53 -17.17
CA VAL A 545 -0.04 -13.55 -16.51
C VAL A 545 0.20 -14.89 -15.83
N LEU A 546 1.45 -15.35 -15.84
CA LEU A 546 1.90 -16.52 -15.09
C LEU A 546 2.46 -16.10 -13.73
N THR A 547 1.95 -16.67 -12.64
CA THR A 547 2.39 -16.34 -11.28
C THR A 547 3.56 -17.20 -10.83
N ILE A 548 4.55 -16.57 -10.19
CA ILE A 548 5.67 -17.29 -9.57
C ILE A 548 5.26 -17.88 -8.21
N CYS A 549 4.58 -17.07 -7.38
CA CYS A 549 4.24 -17.42 -6.01
C CYS A 549 2.96 -18.26 -5.94
N PRO A 550 2.96 -19.43 -5.27
CA PRO A 550 1.75 -20.23 -5.04
C PRO A 550 0.59 -19.47 -4.38
N PHE A 551 0.86 -18.58 -3.42
CA PHE A 551 -0.20 -17.76 -2.81
C PHE A 551 -0.81 -16.77 -3.82
N SER A 552 0.01 -16.23 -4.73
CA SER A 552 -0.49 -15.36 -5.79
C SER A 552 -1.28 -16.15 -6.83
N THR A 553 -0.81 -17.36 -7.20
CA THR A 553 -1.54 -18.31 -8.06
C THR A 553 -2.94 -18.55 -7.50
N TRP A 554 -2.99 -18.93 -6.22
CA TRP A 554 -4.22 -19.21 -5.51
C TRP A 554 -5.13 -17.98 -5.42
N LYS A 555 -4.61 -16.83 -4.97
CA LYS A 555 -5.41 -15.62 -4.79
C LYS A 555 -6.00 -15.09 -6.08
N PHE A 556 -5.19 -15.02 -7.13
CA PHE A 556 -5.63 -14.54 -8.44
C PHE A 556 -6.27 -15.61 -9.31
N SER A 557 -6.45 -16.83 -8.80
CA SER A 557 -7.00 -17.97 -9.56
C SER A 557 -6.34 -18.11 -10.95
N SER A 558 -5.03 -17.89 -10.99
CA SER A 558 -4.23 -17.78 -12.21
C SER A 558 -3.44 -19.05 -12.47
N LYS A 559 -2.75 -19.14 -13.62
CA LYS A 559 -1.81 -20.24 -13.90
C LYS A 559 -0.45 -19.90 -13.32
N SER A 560 0.17 -20.83 -12.60
CA SER A 560 1.55 -20.64 -12.17
C SER A 560 2.54 -20.92 -13.30
N VAL A 561 3.73 -20.35 -13.17
CA VAL A 561 4.89 -20.64 -14.03
C VAL A 561 5.22 -22.14 -14.10
N TYR A 562 4.88 -22.90 -13.07
CA TYR A 562 5.14 -24.34 -13.00
C TYR A 562 4.03 -25.16 -13.66
N SER A 563 2.77 -24.77 -13.48
CA SER A 563 1.60 -25.48 -14.04
C SER A 563 1.59 -25.52 -15.58
N ASN A 564 2.35 -24.64 -16.23
CA ASN A 564 2.49 -24.58 -17.68
C ASN A 564 3.13 -25.86 -18.29
N PHE A 565 3.81 -26.66 -17.46
CA PHE A 565 4.48 -27.90 -17.89
C PHE A 565 3.69 -29.17 -17.57
N LEU A 566 2.45 -29.05 -17.07
CA LEU A 566 1.62 -30.20 -16.74
C LEU A 566 1.22 -31.00 -18.00
N LYS A 567 1.55 -32.30 -18.05
CA LYS A 567 1.25 -33.15 -19.23
C LYS A 567 -0.22 -33.26 -19.58
N ALA A 568 -1.11 -33.28 -18.59
CA ALA A 568 -2.55 -33.42 -18.81
C ALA A 568 -3.18 -32.20 -19.54
N ILE A 569 -2.57 -31.02 -19.46
CA ILE A 569 -3.02 -29.81 -20.18
C ILE A 569 -2.50 -29.81 -21.62
N GLN A 570 -1.34 -30.41 -21.89
CA GLN A 570 -0.76 -30.51 -23.23
C GLN A 570 -1.45 -31.55 -24.12
N ALA A 571 -2.17 -32.51 -23.53
CA ALA A 571 -2.94 -33.53 -24.27
C ALA A 571 -4.30 -33.04 -24.78
N ILE A 572 -4.74 -31.82 -24.42
CA ILE A 572 -6.00 -31.23 -24.88
C ILE A 572 -5.70 -30.32 -26.08
N PRO A 573 -6.32 -30.56 -27.27
CA PRO A 573 -6.11 -29.70 -28.43
C PRO A 573 -6.39 -28.24 -28.10
N THR A 574 -5.47 -27.34 -28.48
CA THR A 574 -5.52 -25.90 -28.17
C THR A 574 -6.82 -25.22 -28.60
N SER A 575 -7.49 -25.75 -29.63
CA SER A 575 -8.82 -25.31 -30.10
C SER A 575 -9.98 -25.61 -29.14
N MET A 576 -9.85 -26.58 -28.23
CA MET A 576 -10.88 -26.86 -27.20
C MET A 576 -10.64 -26.12 -25.88
N LEU A 577 -9.41 -25.65 -25.62
CA LEU A 577 -9.04 -24.95 -24.39
C LEU A 577 -9.47 -23.48 -24.37
N ILE A 578 -9.49 -22.82 -25.53
CA ILE A 578 -9.78 -21.39 -25.63
C ILE A 578 -11.28 -21.10 -25.55
N ASP A 579 -12.14 -22.00 -26.06
CA ASP A 579 -13.59 -21.75 -26.13
C ASP A 579 -14.42 -22.40 -24.99
N ASN A 580 -13.96 -23.49 -24.36
CA ASN A 580 -14.71 -24.16 -23.28
C ASN A 580 -14.18 -23.89 -21.86
N TYR A 581 -12.89 -23.58 -21.69
CA TYR A 581 -12.31 -23.41 -20.33
C TYR A 581 -12.45 -21.96 -19.83
N SER A 582 -12.39 -20.99 -20.73
CA SER A 582 -12.62 -19.57 -20.44
C SER A 582 -14.11 -19.25 -20.25
N SER A 583 -15.00 -19.94 -20.97
CA SER A 583 -16.46 -19.72 -20.97
C SER A 583 -17.20 -20.34 -19.78
N LEU A 584 -16.57 -21.27 -19.05
CA LEU A 584 -17.17 -21.99 -17.91
C LEU A 584 -16.61 -21.59 -16.55
N GLN A 585 -15.61 -20.71 -16.45
CA GLN A 585 -14.94 -20.42 -15.18
C GLN A 585 -15.51 -19.20 -14.47
N VAL A 586 -16.10 -19.42 -13.29
CA VAL A 586 -16.62 -18.38 -12.40
C VAL A 586 -15.50 -17.80 -11.52
N SER A 587 -15.41 -16.46 -11.48
CA SER A 587 -14.51 -15.72 -10.59
C SER A 587 -14.77 -16.06 -9.12
N ASP A 588 -13.71 -16.18 -8.31
CA ASP A 588 -13.83 -16.40 -6.86
C ASP A 588 -14.66 -15.32 -6.17
N GLN A 589 -14.48 -14.06 -6.58
CA GLN A 589 -15.25 -12.94 -6.03
C GLN A 589 -16.75 -13.11 -6.29
N VAL A 590 -17.13 -13.57 -7.49
CA VAL A 590 -18.55 -13.79 -7.84
C VAL A 590 -19.17 -14.89 -6.97
N LEU A 591 -18.47 -16.00 -6.77
CA LEU A 591 -18.96 -17.07 -5.90
C LEU A 591 -19.08 -16.60 -4.44
N LEU A 592 -18.09 -15.84 -3.96
CA LEU A 592 -18.08 -15.29 -2.60
C LEU A 592 -19.24 -14.28 -2.39
N ASP A 593 -19.50 -13.42 -3.37
CA ASP A 593 -20.62 -12.46 -3.31
C ASP A 593 -21.98 -13.18 -3.27
N ILE A 594 -22.12 -14.28 -4.01
CA ILE A 594 -23.33 -15.12 -3.95
C ILE A 594 -23.48 -15.76 -2.57
N VAL A 595 -22.39 -16.31 -2.01
CA VAL A 595 -22.40 -16.87 -0.65
C VAL A 595 -22.81 -15.82 0.38
N LYS A 596 -22.23 -14.61 0.33
CA LYS A 596 -22.59 -13.52 1.25
C LYS A 596 -24.04 -13.10 1.10
N LYS A 597 -24.52 -12.94 -0.13
CA LYS A 597 -25.91 -12.56 -0.39
C LYS A 597 -26.87 -13.60 0.18
N SER A 598 -26.60 -14.89 -0.05
CA SER A 598 -27.40 -15.98 0.52
C SER A 598 -27.33 -16.02 2.05
N LEU A 599 -26.15 -15.75 2.63
CA LEU A 599 -25.95 -15.67 4.07
C LEU A 599 -26.75 -14.52 4.70
N ILE A 600 -26.60 -13.30 4.20
CA ILE A 600 -27.33 -12.12 4.69
C ILE A 600 -28.85 -12.31 4.55
N GLN A 601 -29.28 -12.89 3.42
CA GLN A 601 -30.70 -13.21 3.23
C GLN A 601 -31.18 -14.23 4.26
N SER A 602 -30.42 -15.30 4.52
CA SER A 602 -30.79 -16.31 5.51
C SER A 602 -30.92 -15.76 6.93
N VAL A 603 -30.05 -14.81 7.31
CA VAL A 603 -30.11 -14.13 8.61
C VAL A 603 -31.36 -13.27 8.71
N ASN A 604 -31.68 -12.49 7.66
CA ASN A 604 -32.88 -11.66 7.61
C ASN A 604 -34.17 -12.50 7.63
N GLU A 605 -34.21 -13.62 6.93
CA GLU A 605 -35.36 -14.52 6.96
C GLU A 605 -35.50 -15.26 8.29
N SER A 606 -34.46 -15.28 9.14
CA SER A 606 -34.46 -15.90 10.47
C SER A 606 -34.83 -14.95 11.62
N VAL A 607 -35.22 -13.70 11.36
CA VAL A 607 -35.54 -12.70 12.41
C VAL A 607 -36.48 -13.24 13.49
N ASP A 608 -37.61 -13.84 13.09
CA ASP A 608 -38.60 -14.37 14.03
C ASP A 608 -38.09 -15.57 14.83
N ASP A 609 -37.25 -16.41 14.21
CA ASP A 609 -36.65 -17.56 14.91
C ASP A 609 -35.57 -17.09 15.91
N ILE A 610 -34.83 -16.03 15.56
CA ILE A 610 -33.88 -15.38 16.46
C ILE A 610 -34.62 -14.77 17.65
N ALA A 611 -35.72 -14.05 17.39
CA ALA A 611 -36.56 -13.44 18.42
C ALA A 611 -37.14 -14.48 19.39
N ASP A 612 -37.68 -15.58 18.88
CA ASP A 612 -38.24 -16.69 19.67
C ASP A 612 -37.18 -17.36 20.57
N LYS A 613 -35.93 -17.46 20.12
CA LYS A 613 -34.88 -18.16 20.87
C LYS A 613 -34.13 -17.29 21.87
N LEU A 614 -34.34 -15.98 21.88
CA LEU A 614 -33.65 -15.06 22.79
C LEU A 614 -33.94 -15.31 24.28
N ALA A 615 -35.13 -15.82 24.63
CA ALA A 615 -35.44 -16.22 26.01
C ALA A 615 -34.44 -17.27 26.56
N ASN A 616 -33.93 -18.15 25.70
CA ASN A 616 -32.93 -19.15 26.08
C ASN A 616 -31.57 -18.53 26.42
N TRP A 617 -31.30 -17.30 26.00
CA TRP A 617 -30.12 -16.56 26.44
C TRP A 617 -30.23 -16.24 27.93
N VAL A 618 -31.41 -15.85 28.42
CA VAL A 618 -31.64 -15.57 29.85
C VAL A 618 -31.38 -16.83 30.68
N MET A 619 -31.81 -17.99 30.20
CA MET A 619 -31.72 -19.27 30.93
C MET A 619 -30.35 -19.94 30.85
N GLY A 620 -29.68 -19.90 29.70
CA GLY A 620 -28.46 -20.67 29.42
C GLY A 620 -27.25 -19.85 28.97
N GLY A 621 -27.39 -18.52 28.92
CA GLY A 621 -26.35 -17.59 28.47
C GLY A 621 -26.13 -17.56 26.96
N SER A 622 -25.18 -16.72 26.52
CA SER A 622 -24.89 -16.47 25.11
C SER A 622 -24.48 -17.72 24.33
N ASN A 623 -23.68 -18.60 24.93
CA ASN A 623 -23.18 -19.80 24.25
C ASN A 623 -24.31 -20.79 23.95
N TYR A 624 -25.26 -20.95 24.87
CA TYR A 624 -26.41 -21.82 24.66
C TYR A 624 -27.32 -21.28 23.54
N PHE A 625 -27.57 -19.97 23.54
CA PHE A 625 -28.27 -19.30 22.45
C PHE A 625 -27.59 -19.52 21.08
N MET A 626 -26.27 -19.37 21.00
CA MET A 626 -25.52 -19.62 19.76
C MET A 626 -25.73 -21.05 19.22
N LEU A 627 -25.71 -22.06 20.10
CA LEU A 627 -25.90 -23.46 19.71
C LEU A 627 -27.28 -23.72 19.10
N LEU A 628 -28.31 -23.01 19.56
CA LEU A 628 -29.67 -23.12 19.05
C LEU A 628 -29.86 -22.41 17.72
N ILE A 629 -29.27 -21.22 17.57
CA ILE A 629 -29.58 -20.35 16.43
C ILE A 629 -28.75 -20.68 15.18
N ILE A 630 -27.49 -21.12 15.35
CA ILE A 630 -26.61 -21.48 14.23
C ILE A 630 -27.26 -22.54 13.31
N PRO A 631 -27.82 -23.66 13.81
CA PRO A 631 -28.48 -24.66 12.96
C PRO A 631 -29.68 -24.11 12.19
N ILE A 632 -30.46 -23.20 12.80
CA ILE A 632 -31.67 -22.63 12.19
C ILE A 632 -31.28 -21.77 10.98
N ILE A 633 -30.38 -20.79 11.18
CA ILE A 633 -29.97 -19.91 10.10
C ILE A 633 -29.23 -20.71 9.02
N ARG A 634 -28.41 -21.69 9.42
CA ARG A 634 -27.69 -22.56 8.49
C ARG A 634 -28.63 -23.36 7.60
N LYS A 635 -29.75 -23.87 8.12
CA LYS A 635 -30.74 -24.58 7.29
C LYS A 635 -31.29 -23.66 6.20
N LYS A 636 -31.68 -22.43 6.54
CA LYS A 636 -32.16 -21.42 5.56
C LYS A 636 -31.06 -21.05 4.55
N PHE A 637 -29.83 -20.87 5.00
CA PHE A 637 -28.68 -20.62 4.13
C PHE A 637 -28.53 -21.72 3.07
N VAL A 638 -28.57 -22.99 3.48
CA VAL A 638 -28.45 -24.14 2.56
C VAL A 638 -29.54 -24.11 1.49
N GLU A 639 -30.79 -23.84 1.87
CA GLU A 639 -31.94 -23.77 0.95
C GLU A 639 -31.80 -22.61 -0.05
N ILE A 640 -31.51 -21.41 0.44
CA ILE A 640 -31.35 -20.19 -0.38
C ILE A 640 -30.15 -20.33 -1.33
N PHE A 641 -29.01 -20.81 -0.84
CA PHE A 641 -27.80 -20.93 -1.64
C PHE A 641 -27.96 -21.98 -2.75
N LYS A 642 -28.56 -23.14 -2.46
CA LYS A 642 -28.90 -24.15 -3.48
C LYS A 642 -29.84 -23.59 -4.55
N SER A 643 -30.88 -22.87 -4.14
CA SER A 643 -31.83 -22.23 -5.05
C SER A 643 -31.12 -21.22 -5.96
N THR A 644 -30.20 -20.43 -5.40
CA THR A 644 -29.44 -19.42 -6.14
C THR A 644 -28.50 -20.05 -7.16
N ILE A 645 -27.80 -21.12 -6.81
CA ILE A 645 -26.94 -21.86 -7.74
C ILE A 645 -27.76 -22.47 -8.88
N ARG A 646 -28.90 -23.12 -8.57
CA ARG A 646 -29.75 -23.76 -9.59
C ARG A 646 -30.34 -22.77 -10.60
N LYS A 647 -30.56 -21.51 -10.21
CA LYS A 647 -31.05 -20.44 -11.09
C LYS A 647 -29.95 -19.85 -11.99
N ASN A 648 -28.68 -20.11 -11.71
CA ASN A 648 -27.54 -19.61 -12.49
C ASN A 648 -26.89 -20.77 -13.25
N SER A 649 -27.20 -20.87 -14.55
CA SER A 649 -26.72 -21.94 -15.43
C SER A 649 -25.19 -22.04 -15.46
N ASP A 650 -24.51 -20.90 -15.46
CA ASP A 650 -23.05 -20.83 -15.59
C ASP A 650 -22.39 -21.35 -14.31
N LEU A 651 -22.93 -20.97 -13.14
CA LEU A 651 -22.43 -21.44 -11.85
C LEU A 651 -22.71 -22.94 -11.63
N LEU A 652 -23.89 -23.40 -12.05
CA LEU A 652 -24.26 -24.82 -12.00
C LEU A 652 -23.29 -25.67 -12.85
N ASN A 653 -23.02 -25.23 -14.08
CA ASN A 653 -22.09 -25.91 -14.97
C ASN A 653 -20.65 -25.86 -14.44
N TYR A 654 -20.24 -24.73 -13.85
CA TYR A 654 -18.94 -24.59 -13.20
C TYR A 654 -18.76 -25.57 -12.03
N ILE A 655 -19.75 -25.69 -11.13
CA ILE A 655 -19.69 -26.63 -10.00
C ILE A 655 -19.66 -28.09 -10.52
N LYS A 656 -20.50 -28.42 -11.51
CA LYS A 656 -20.50 -29.75 -12.16
C LYS A 656 -19.13 -30.05 -12.80
N PHE A 657 -18.48 -29.07 -13.41
CA PHE A 657 -17.13 -29.20 -13.96
C PHE A 657 -16.09 -29.45 -12.86
N MET A 658 -16.11 -28.64 -11.79
CA MET A 658 -15.18 -28.73 -10.67
C MET A 658 -15.27 -30.07 -9.92
N SER A 659 -16.44 -30.71 -9.88
CA SER A 659 -16.62 -32.00 -9.22
C SER A 659 -15.76 -33.14 -9.81
N LYS A 660 -15.27 -32.96 -11.05
CA LYS A 660 -14.32 -33.89 -11.67
C LYS A 660 -12.90 -33.81 -11.08
N ASN A 661 -12.59 -32.77 -10.30
CA ASN A 661 -11.30 -32.59 -9.63
C ASN A 661 -11.51 -32.18 -8.16
N GLN A 662 -11.54 -33.18 -7.28
CA GLN A 662 -11.82 -32.99 -5.85
C GLN A 662 -10.83 -32.03 -5.15
N VAL A 663 -9.56 -32.00 -5.56
CA VAL A 663 -8.54 -31.14 -4.94
C VAL A 663 -8.85 -29.67 -5.25
N LEU A 664 -9.09 -29.35 -6.52
CA LEU A 664 -9.49 -28.00 -6.94
C LEU A 664 -10.81 -27.57 -6.29
N MET A 665 -11.76 -28.50 -6.14
CA MET A 665 -13.05 -28.22 -5.49
C MET A 665 -12.88 -27.90 -4.00
N ASN A 666 -12.13 -28.73 -3.26
CA ASN A 666 -11.87 -28.52 -1.84
C ASN A 666 -11.14 -27.20 -1.57
N ASP A 667 -10.13 -26.87 -2.40
CA ASP A 667 -9.41 -25.60 -2.30
C ASP A 667 -10.35 -24.40 -2.49
N LYS A 668 -11.21 -24.44 -3.52
CA LYS A 668 -12.22 -23.42 -3.78
C LYS A 668 -13.15 -23.25 -2.57
N ILE A 669 -13.63 -24.35 -2.02
CA ILE A 669 -14.51 -24.37 -0.85
C ILE A 669 -13.83 -23.74 0.36
N ASP A 670 -12.59 -24.10 0.65
CA ASP A 670 -11.82 -23.60 1.80
C ASP A 670 -11.53 -22.10 1.67
N LYS A 671 -11.15 -21.64 0.46
CA LYS A 671 -10.94 -20.23 0.18
C LYS A 671 -12.19 -19.40 0.44
N ILE A 672 -13.33 -19.85 -0.09
CA ILE A 672 -14.61 -19.14 0.01
C ILE A 672 -15.16 -19.17 1.45
N SER A 673 -15.08 -20.31 2.13
CA SER A 673 -15.53 -20.44 3.52
C SER A 673 -14.69 -19.58 4.47
N SER A 674 -13.36 -19.61 4.31
CA SER A 674 -12.43 -18.77 5.06
C SER A 674 -12.75 -17.29 4.86
N ALA A 675 -12.89 -16.84 3.61
CA ALA A 675 -13.24 -15.46 3.31
C ALA A 675 -14.55 -15.05 3.99
N ALA A 676 -15.63 -15.81 3.81
CA ALA A 676 -16.95 -15.52 4.38
C ALA A 676 -16.95 -15.45 5.91
N SER A 677 -16.22 -16.36 6.59
CA SER A 677 -16.14 -16.42 8.06
C SER A 677 -15.35 -15.29 8.70
N SER A 678 -14.55 -14.57 7.92
CA SER A 678 -13.57 -13.61 8.42
C SER A 678 -13.96 -12.14 8.27
N ILE A 679 -15.14 -11.89 7.69
CA ILE A 679 -15.71 -10.57 7.45
C ILE A 679 -16.46 -10.09 8.69
N ASP A 680 -16.39 -8.79 8.97
CA ASP A 680 -17.25 -8.16 9.96
C ASP A 680 -18.70 -8.02 9.48
N TYR A 681 -19.65 -8.51 10.28
CA TYR A 681 -21.09 -8.40 10.01
C TYR A 681 -21.80 -7.45 10.97
N TYR A 682 -21.09 -6.57 11.71
CA TYR A 682 -21.73 -5.62 12.63
C TYR A 682 -22.80 -4.75 11.94
N ASP A 683 -22.59 -4.28 10.71
CA ASP A 683 -23.61 -3.51 9.97
C ASP A 683 -24.88 -4.34 9.72
N VAL A 684 -24.72 -5.61 9.31
CA VAL A 684 -25.84 -6.54 9.13
C VAL A 684 -26.58 -6.77 10.44
N VAL A 685 -25.85 -6.88 11.56
CA VAL A 685 -26.44 -7.05 12.89
C VAL A 685 -27.17 -5.79 13.34
N ASN A 686 -26.61 -4.60 13.08
CA ASN A 686 -27.26 -3.32 13.40
C ASN A 686 -28.58 -3.16 12.63
N ASP A 687 -28.64 -3.60 11.37
CA ASP A 687 -29.87 -3.63 10.58
C ASP A 687 -30.88 -4.69 11.06
N LEU A 688 -30.39 -5.72 11.76
CA LEU A 688 -31.22 -6.82 12.27
C LEU A 688 -31.91 -6.46 13.60
N ILE A 689 -31.23 -5.71 14.47
CA ILE A 689 -31.72 -5.27 15.78
C ILE A 689 -33.15 -4.71 15.72
N PRO A 690 -33.46 -3.67 14.91
CA PRO A 690 -34.80 -3.10 14.89
C PRO A 690 -35.85 -4.12 14.45
N LYS A 691 -35.52 -5.02 13.52
CA LYS A 691 -36.43 -6.06 13.03
C LYS A 691 -36.77 -7.08 14.12
N ILE A 692 -35.76 -7.50 14.89
CA ILE A 692 -35.95 -8.41 16.03
C ILE A 692 -36.80 -7.74 17.12
N SER A 693 -36.50 -6.49 17.46
CA SER A 693 -37.24 -5.74 18.49
C SER A 693 -38.72 -5.58 18.17
N THR A 694 -39.09 -5.57 16.88
CA THR A 694 -40.49 -5.49 16.41
C THR A 694 -41.15 -6.85 16.19
N SER A 695 -40.44 -7.96 16.33
CA SER A 695 -41.01 -9.30 16.11
C SER A 695 -42.04 -9.63 17.17
N SER A 696 -43.19 -10.18 16.76
CA SER A 696 -44.24 -10.64 17.67
C SER A 696 -43.82 -11.87 18.50
N LYS A 697 -42.71 -12.53 18.14
CA LYS A 697 -42.16 -13.69 18.88
C LYS A 697 -41.14 -13.30 19.94
N LEU A 698 -40.80 -12.02 20.07
CA LEU A 698 -39.86 -11.56 21.09
C LEU A 698 -40.54 -11.50 22.46
N GLU A 699 -40.11 -12.36 23.37
CA GLU A 699 -40.56 -12.32 24.77
C GLU A 699 -40.14 -11.02 25.47
N TYR A 700 -40.99 -10.54 26.39
CA TYR A 700 -40.80 -9.27 27.08
C TYR A 700 -39.48 -9.22 27.86
N ASP A 701 -39.13 -10.31 28.55
CA ASP A 701 -37.94 -10.40 29.40
C ASP A 701 -36.62 -10.40 28.61
N ALA A 702 -36.68 -10.69 27.31
CA ALA A 702 -35.51 -10.74 26.44
C ALA A 702 -35.25 -9.43 25.67
N ARG A 703 -36.13 -8.42 25.78
CA ARG A 703 -36.01 -7.14 25.05
C ARG A 703 -34.75 -6.36 25.36
N ASN A 704 -34.30 -6.40 26.62
CA ASN A 704 -33.10 -5.70 27.06
C ASN A 704 -31.81 -6.29 26.47
N ILE A 705 -31.83 -7.58 26.07
CA ILE A 705 -30.66 -8.26 25.50
C ILE A 705 -30.36 -7.74 24.10
N VAL A 706 -31.39 -7.49 23.28
CA VAL A 706 -31.24 -7.12 21.86
C VAL A 706 -30.45 -5.82 21.68
N ASN A 707 -30.57 -4.90 22.64
CA ASN A 707 -29.92 -3.59 22.60
C ASN A 707 -28.53 -3.58 23.25
N ASP A 708 -28.08 -4.71 23.83
CA ASP A 708 -26.76 -4.85 24.45
C ASP A 708 -25.67 -5.02 23.37
N ASP A 709 -24.53 -4.36 23.54
CA ASP A 709 -23.37 -4.55 22.66
C ASP A 709 -22.85 -6.00 22.69
N ARG A 710 -23.09 -6.73 23.79
CA ARG A 710 -22.80 -8.17 23.88
C ARG A 710 -23.65 -8.98 22.91
N PHE A 711 -24.91 -8.61 22.68
CA PHE A 711 -25.74 -9.25 21.66
C PHE A 711 -25.17 -9.05 20.27
N LYS A 712 -24.71 -7.83 19.96
CA LYS A 712 -24.08 -7.52 18.67
C LYS A 712 -22.87 -8.41 18.41
N SER A 713 -21.98 -8.51 19.39
CA SER A 713 -20.78 -9.36 19.31
C SER A 713 -21.13 -10.83 19.10
N VAL A 714 -22.11 -11.35 19.83
CA VAL A 714 -22.52 -12.76 19.72
C VAL A 714 -23.20 -13.04 18.38
N MET A 715 -24.03 -12.13 17.88
CA MET A 715 -24.65 -12.30 16.57
C MET A 715 -23.64 -12.23 15.42
N ASN A 716 -22.63 -11.35 15.51
CA ASN A 716 -21.52 -11.33 14.55
C ASN A 716 -20.82 -12.71 14.52
N GLU A 717 -20.52 -13.28 15.68
CA GLU A 717 -19.95 -14.62 15.81
C GLU A 717 -20.86 -15.74 15.30
N VAL A 718 -22.18 -15.64 15.51
CA VAL A 718 -23.16 -16.58 14.94
C VAL A 718 -23.07 -16.56 13.42
N ILE A 719 -23.09 -15.37 12.80
CA ILE A 719 -23.09 -15.22 11.35
C ILE A 719 -21.81 -15.81 10.74
N LYS A 720 -20.64 -15.50 11.34
CA LYS A 720 -19.33 -16.02 10.94
C LYS A 720 -19.27 -17.57 10.96
N LYS A 721 -20.07 -18.23 11.81
CA LYS A 721 -20.08 -19.71 11.98
C LYS A 721 -21.09 -20.44 11.09
N ILE A 722 -21.92 -19.75 10.32
CA ILE A 722 -22.94 -20.39 9.47
C ILE A 722 -22.29 -21.11 8.29
N VAL A 723 -21.40 -20.42 7.58
CA VAL A 723 -20.69 -20.93 6.40
C VAL A 723 -19.42 -21.63 6.82
N THR A 724 -19.30 -22.92 6.50
CA THR A 724 -18.09 -23.71 6.78
C THR A 724 -17.74 -24.55 5.55
N SER A 725 -16.48 -24.98 5.43
CA SER A 725 -16.04 -25.82 4.32
C SER A 725 -16.89 -27.08 4.16
N ARG A 726 -17.24 -27.72 5.28
CA ARG A 726 -18.11 -28.91 5.29
C ARG A 726 -19.47 -28.63 4.65
N ILE A 727 -20.12 -27.52 5.03
CA ILE A 727 -21.44 -27.17 4.51
C ILE A 727 -21.38 -26.85 3.01
N LEU A 728 -20.38 -26.09 2.56
CA LEU A 728 -20.21 -25.81 1.13
C LEU A 728 -19.91 -27.08 0.34
N SER A 729 -19.08 -27.98 0.87
CA SER A 729 -18.80 -29.30 0.29
C SER A 729 -20.06 -30.13 0.12
N ASP A 730 -20.88 -30.25 1.17
CA ASP A 730 -22.13 -31.02 1.11
C ASP A 730 -23.07 -30.45 0.03
N ILE A 731 -23.20 -29.13 -0.04
CA ILE A 731 -24.02 -28.45 -1.06
C ILE A 731 -23.48 -28.70 -2.47
N PHE A 732 -22.18 -28.53 -2.69
CA PHE A 732 -21.57 -28.70 -4.01
C PHE A 732 -21.63 -30.14 -4.50
N ASN A 733 -21.43 -31.12 -3.60
CA ASN A 733 -21.59 -32.53 -3.93
C ASN A 733 -23.04 -32.82 -4.34
N GLU A 734 -24.03 -32.41 -3.54
CA GLU A 734 -25.45 -32.64 -3.85
C GLU A 734 -25.87 -32.01 -5.19
N ILE A 735 -25.39 -30.81 -5.49
CA ILE A 735 -25.66 -30.12 -6.77
C ILE A 735 -24.99 -30.83 -7.94
N SER A 736 -23.75 -31.31 -7.76
CA SER A 736 -22.99 -32.00 -8.80
C SER A 736 -23.65 -33.31 -9.23
N PHE A 737 -24.31 -34.00 -8.30
CA PHE A 737 -25.06 -35.24 -8.56
C PHE A 737 -26.55 -35.04 -8.84
N SER A 738 -27.05 -33.80 -8.77
CA SER A 738 -28.43 -33.49 -9.16
C SER A 738 -28.58 -33.46 -10.69
N LYS A 739 -29.56 -34.21 -11.20
CA LYS A 739 -29.88 -34.28 -12.64
C LYS A 739 -30.18 -32.90 -13.19
#